data_AF-A0A383RFV7-F1
#
_entry.id   AF-A0A383RFV7-F1
#
_cell.length_a   1.000
_cell.length_b   1.000
_cell.length_c   1.000
_cell.angle_alpha   90.00
_cell.angle_beta   90.00
_cell.angle_gamma   90.00
#
_symmetry.space_group_name_H-M   'P 1'
#
loop_
_entity.id
_entity.type
_entity.pdbx_description
1 polymer ?
#
loop_
_entity_poly.entity_id
_entity_poly.type
_entity_poly.pdbx_seq_one_letter_code
_entity_poly.pdbx_strand_id
1 'polypeptide(L)'
;MIDIDAYKKQILQMVRNQELTAEAGLKLYKILQADEFLTQSRISDEGIAVIGISGRFPEADNVHEYWTNLASGRDSVKEITRWDVNGFYDADRKSKDKSYCKDGGFLSNIDKFDPLFFNISPRQAELMDPRQRLFLQEAWKVFEDAGYSNRDVAGKKIGVYVGCEGDTDYFASCETGSEIGSELFLGNSNSILASRISYFLDLKGPSITLDTACSSSLVAIHLASESIRSGECEMAICGGVALYTTSQGYVLASRMGMLSPDGRCKAFDDRANGFVPGEAVGAVLLKSVAKAIRDRDHIYGIIRASGINQDGKTNGITAPSSMSQTALETEIYRRFGIDPATITYVEAHGTGTKLGDPIEFHALQESFKLFTSDKQFCGLGSVKTNIGHTGAASGLAGFIKILLAMKHRQLPPTLHFEKENSQICLRESPFYMVNELTSWSAAPGNPRRAAISSFGHSGTNCHMVLEEYDIQVKEPDEYPASMQLFPISAKSKDSLRRKISDLLAWCQENGRSISVKEIAYSLQTGRSHFDYRIALLANSMEDFVGRLNDAAAGHSHQHIFCGMDKSARNKEDIPSDEKKESMRLVQALRQSDPVGSERENLLQRLGQLYCDRVYIDWNGAYGDAEVRKVPLPSYPFAMKRFWLSETAAVKSEAVNLGHLHPLLDSNESVFGLQRYKKTFHLSESIIKDHVIGGNVVVPGAVYLEMARAAGQLSYPEKKVTAISNIFWLKPLQVSTPTEAWLRLEPTGEQTAEFQIAAGADDREHIHARGKVRYASKGESEPDLGELPVDAIRARCAERLSGLDCYGIFRSMGFHYGASFQTIESVSVSEHEVLSRYCLPDHLKNSSKSYLLHPVLLDGAFQSLIGFGGAEKDGEEMFLPFSIGEVKWSGSVCDVGYVYVQYRDVQLPGGEQAKRYRLCITDIEGKVRVLITDYLVRKVPVSKKSAAMSDAELLEMLNSVKKGTASSLEIVQLLGGNRI
;
A
#
# COMPACT_ATOMS: atom_id res chain seq x y z
N MET A 1 11.13 -46.79 10.50
CA MET A 1 12.50 -46.81 9.92
C MET A 1 13.09 -48.18 10.14
N ILE A 2 13.76 -48.75 9.14
CA ILE A 2 14.56 -49.98 9.30
C ILE A 2 15.84 -49.55 10.02
N ASP A 3 16.14 -50.13 11.19
CA ASP A 3 17.36 -49.82 11.95
C ASP A 3 18.56 -50.52 11.29
N ILE A 4 19.17 -49.83 10.31
CA ILE A 4 20.28 -50.35 9.51
C ILE A 4 21.50 -50.67 10.38
N ASP A 5 21.71 -49.93 11.47
CA ASP A 5 22.81 -50.19 12.41
C ASP A 5 22.60 -51.46 13.22
N ALA A 6 21.35 -51.78 13.58
CA ALA A 6 21.02 -53.08 14.15
C ALA A 6 21.32 -54.22 13.16
N TYR A 7 20.97 -54.07 11.88
CA TYR A 7 21.27 -55.09 10.85
C TYR A 7 22.76 -55.22 10.54
N LYS A 8 23.52 -54.13 10.50
CA LYS A 8 25.00 -54.17 10.37
C LYS A 8 25.65 -54.92 11.52
N LYS A 9 25.22 -54.65 12.75
CA LYS A 9 25.67 -55.40 13.94
C LYS A 9 25.29 -56.88 13.83
N GLN A 10 24.10 -57.18 13.33
CA GLN A 10 23.64 -58.55 13.11
C GLN A 10 24.47 -59.29 12.06
N ILE A 11 24.82 -58.65 10.93
CA ILE A 11 25.69 -59.23 9.89
C ILE A 11 27.09 -59.49 10.44
N LEU A 12 27.66 -58.55 11.21
CA LEU A 12 28.95 -58.75 11.86
C LEU A 12 28.91 -59.88 12.89
N GLN A 13 27.79 -60.02 13.62
CA GLN A 13 27.55 -61.12 14.55
C GLN A 13 27.45 -62.47 13.81
N MET A 14 26.73 -62.52 12.68
CA MET A 14 26.59 -63.74 11.86
C MET A 14 27.91 -64.17 11.22
N VAL A 15 28.75 -63.21 10.80
CA VAL A 15 30.12 -63.51 10.33
C VAL A 15 30.98 -64.03 11.48
N ARG A 16 30.87 -63.44 12.68
CA ARG A 16 31.60 -63.87 13.87
C ARG A 16 31.18 -65.27 14.35
N ASN A 17 29.91 -65.61 14.19
CA ASN A 17 29.35 -66.92 14.52
C ASN A 17 29.56 -67.98 13.42
N GLN A 18 30.21 -67.62 12.30
CA GLN A 18 30.41 -68.48 11.11
C GLN A 18 29.10 -68.91 10.41
N GLU A 19 27.99 -68.24 10.70
CA GLU A 19 26.70 -68.42 10.01
C GLU A 19 26.72 -67.77 8.62
N LEU A 20 27.66 -66.84 8.39
CA LEU A 20 27.87 -66.16 7.12
C LEU A 20 29.37 -66.07 6.81
N THR A 21 29.77 -66.31 5.56
CA THR A 21 31.19 -66.16 5.18
C THR A 21 31.61 -64.68 5.19
N ALA A 22 32.88 -64.41 5.49
CA ALA A 22 33.39 -63.03 5.54
C ALA A 22 33.18 -62.27 4.22
N GLU A 23 33.27 -62.95 3.07
CA GLU A 23 33.04 -62.35 1.76
C GLU A 23 31.56 -62.02 1.51
N ALA A 24 30.64 -62.92 1.88
CA ALA A 24 29.21 -62.66 1.79
C ALA A 24 28.76 -61.55 2.76
N GLY A 25 29.35 -61.53 3.96
CA GLY A 25 29.09 -60.52 4.98
C GLY A 25 29.56 -59.15 4.53
N LEU A 26 30.75 -59.06 3.92
CA LEU A 26 31.27 -57.81 3.36
C LEU A 26 30.40 -57.31 2.20
N LYS A 27 29.88 -58.19 1.33
CA LYS A 27 28.95 -57.81 0.27
C LYS A 27 27.63 -57.25 0.83
N LEU A 28 27.01 -57.92 1.79
CA LEU A 28 25.77 -57.44 2.43
C LEU A 28 26.00 -56.13 3.20
N TYR A 29 27.13 -56.01 3.90
CA TYR A 29 27.51 -54.79 4.60
C TYR A 29 27.71 -53.62 3.64
N LYS A 30 28.35 -53.85 2.48
CA LYS A 30 28.52 -52.84 1.42
C LYS A 30 27.20 -52.47 0.74
N ILE A 31 26.26 -53.41 0.58
CA ILE A 31 24.92 -53.12 0.05
C ILE A 31 24.16 -52.21 1.02
N LEU A 32 24.18 -52.51 2.33
CA LEU A 32 23.55 -51.66 3.35
C LEU A 32 24.21 -50.27 3.44
N GLN A 33 25.53 -50.19 3.23
CA GLN A 33 26.27 -48.92 3.18
C GLN A 33 25.96 -48.11 1.91
N ALA A 34 25.76 -48.79 0.77
CA ALA A 34 25.31 -48.17 -0.47
C ALA A 34 23.85 -47.70 -0.39
N ASP A 35 22.97 -48.44 0.30
CA ASP A 35 21.59 -48.01 0.58
C ASP A 35 21.55 -46.85 1.56
N GLU A 36 22.42 -46.79 2.57
CA GLU A 36 22.54 -45.64 3.47
C GLU A 36 23.01 -44.38 2.72
N PHE A 37 23.95 -44.54 1.79
CA PHE A 37 24.41 -43.47 0.89
C PHE A 37 23.33 -43.09 -0.13
N LEU A 38 22.56 -44.04 -0.66
CA LEU A 38 21.42 -43.80 -1.55
C LEU A 38 20.20 -43.23 -0.83
N THR A 39 20.02 -43.48 0.47
CA THR A 39 18.93 -42.93 1.28
C THR A 39 19.28 -41.52 1.75
N GLN A 40 20.54 -41.27 2.16
CA GLN A 40 21.05 -39.92 2.38
C GLN A 40 21.15 -39.10 1.08
N SER A 41 21.48 -39.71 -0.06
CA SER A 41 21.51 -39.01 -1.36
C SER A 41 20.11 -38.82 -1.97
N ARG A 42 19.16 -39.74 -1.79
CA ARG A 42 17.76 -39.54 -2.23
C ARG A 42 17.06 -38.46 -1.41
N ILE A 43 17.32 -38.39 -0.11
CA ILE A 43 16.79 -37.33 0.77
C ILE A 43 17.52 -35.98 0.54
N SER A 44 18.79 -35.99 0.08
CA SER A 44 19.48 -34.76 -0.30
C SER A 44 19.08 -34.22 -1.68
N ASP A 45 18.70 -35.08 -2.64
CA ASP A 45 18.32 -34.68 -4.01
C ASP A 45 16.90 -34.10 -4.12
N GLU A 46 15.96 -34.44 -3.22
CA GLU A 46 14.58 -33.95 -3.25
C GLU A 46 14.40 -32.54 -2.64
N GLY A 47 15.42 -31.94 -2.04
CA GLY A 47 15.31 -30.59 -1.47
C GLY A 47 15.17 -29.47 -2.51
N ILE A 48 14.70 -28.28 -2.07
CA ILE A 48 14.73 -27.05 -2.88
C ILE A 48 15.79 -26.11 -2.31
N ALA A 49 16.83 -25.84 -3.08
CA ALA A 49 17.90 -24.92 -2.75
C ALA A 49 17.47 -23.47 -2.94
N VAL A 50 17.83 -22.61 -2.00
CA VAL A 50 17.77 -21.16 -2.13
C VAL A 50 19.10 -20.67 -2.65
N ILE A 51 19.13 -20.19 -3.90
CA ILE A 51 20.38 -19.85 -4.61
C ILE A 51 20.64 -18.36 -4.75
N GLY A 52 19.65 -17.52 -4.45
CA GLY A 52 19.77 -16.06 -4.47
C GLY A 52 18.79 -15.43 -3.48
N ILE A 53 19.19 -14.33 -2.86
CA ILE A 53 18.36 -13.55 -1.94
C ILE A 53 18.47 -12.05 -2.24
N SER A 54 17.38 -11.30 -2.10
CA SER A 54 17.37 -9.84 -2.10
C SER A 54 16.18 -9.30 -1.33
N GLY A 55 16.31 -8.13 -0.72
CA GLY A 55 15.19 -7.49 -0.04
C GLY A 55 15.56 -6.20 0.66
N ARG A 56 14.53 -5.45 1.05
CA ARG A 56 14.60 -4.24 1.86
C ARG A 56 13.64 -4.34 3.03
N PHE A 57 14.10 -3.83 4.16
CA PHE A 57 13.43 -3.90 5.44
C PHE A 57 13.54 -2.53 6.12
N PRO A 58 12.75 -2.26 7.17
CA PRO A 58 12.86 -1.01 7.91
C PRO A 58 14.29 -0.77 8.39
N GLU A 59 14.81 0.42 8.12
CA GLU A 59 16.21 0.81 8.35
C GLU A 59 17.30 -0.07 7.67
N ALA A 60 16.94 -0.83 6.63
CA ALA A 60 17.88 -1.65 5.86
C ALA A 60 17.51 -1.69 4.36
N ASP A 61 18.34 -1.10 3.51
CA ASP A 61 18.11 -1.05 2.06
C ASP A 61 18.58 -2.34 1.34
N ASN A 62 19.19 -3.28 2.08
CA ASN A 62 19.63 -4.58 1.60
C ASN A 62 19.70 -5.64 2.72
N VAL A 63 19.89 -6.92 2.36
CA VAL A 63 19.93 -8.05 3.30
C VAL A 63 21.16 -8.04 4.25
N HIS A 64 22.24 -7.36 3.88
CA HIS A 64 23.42 -7.24 4.73
C HIS A 64 23.17 -6.25 5.88
N GLU A 65 22.63 -5.07 5.58
CA GLU A 65 22.17 -4.11 6.59
C GLU A 65 21.08 -4.73 7.49
N TYR A 66 20.18 -5.53 6.90
CA TYR A 66 19.16 -6.24 7.65
C TYR A 66 19.78 -7.19 8.68
N TRP A 67 20.77 -8.01 8.29
CA TRP A 67 21.50 -8.86 9.23
C TRP A 67 22.16 -8.03 10.33
N THR A 68 22.87 -6.96 9.97
CA THR A 68 23.54 -6.08 10.95
C THR A 68 22.54 -5.50 11.96
N ASN A 69 21.37 -5.09 11.50
CA ASN A 69 20.29 -4.58 12.36
C ASN A 69 19.74 -5.68 13.29
N LEU A 70 19.47 -6.87 12.76
CA LEU A 70 18.97 -8.00 13.55
C LEU A 70 20.00 -8.45 14.60
N ALA A 71 21.25 -8.66 14.20
CA ALA A 71 22.32 -9.12 15.08
C ALA A 71 22.64 -8.13 16.20
N SER A 72 22.49 -6.83 15.94
CA SER A 72 22.66 -5.78 16.97
C SER A 72 21.42 -5.56 17.84
N GLY A 73 20.32 -6.28 17.59
CA GLY A 73 19.07 -6.12 18.34
C GLY A 73 18.38 -4.77 18.09
N ARG A 74 18.52 -4.21 16.88
CA ARG A 74 17.90 -2.94 16.51
C ARG A 74 16.38 -3.07 16.44
N ASP A 75 15.69 -2.17 17.14
CA ASP A 75 14.27 -1.89 16.99
C ASP A 75 14.09 -0.85 15.88
N SER A 76 13.56 -1.29 14.73
CA SER A 76 13.34 -0.47 13.54
C SER A 76 11.92 0.09 13.46
N VAL A 77 11.12 -0.09 14.52
CA VAL A 77 9.78 0.49 14.66
C VAL A 77 9.86 1.89 15.24
N LYS A 78 9.35 2.87 14.50
CA LYS A 78 9.42 4.29 14.85
C LYS A 78 8.08 4.98 14.62
N GLU A 79 7.94 6.18 15.16
CA GLU A 79 6.79 7.04 14.89
C GLU A 79 6.70 7.34 13.38
N ILE A 80 5.48 7.29 12.85
CA ILE A 80 5.19 7.48 11.43
C ILE A 80 5.48 8.92 11.01
N THR A 81 6.21 9.09 9.90
CA THR A 81 6.50 10.40 9.30
C THR A 81 5.96 10.55 7.88
N ARG A 82 5.30 9.51 7.34
CA ARG A 82 4.85 9.46 5.93
C ARG A 82 3.57 10.26 5.66
N TRP A 83 2.76 10.49 6.68
CA TRP A 83 1.55 11.31 6.64
C TRP A 83 1.41 12.08 7.97
N ASP A 84 0.56 13.13 8.00
CA ASP A 84 0.34 13.91 9.21
C ASP A 84 -0.31 13.06 10.32
N VAL A 85 0.43 12.92 11.43
CA VAL A 85 0.00 12.14 12.58
C VAL A 85 -1.14 12.83 13.33
N ASN A 86 -1.21 14.17 13.36
CA ASN A 86 -2.25 14.89 14.11
C ASN A 86 -3.65 14.69 13.50
N GLY A 87 -3.71 14.61 12.16
CA GLY A 87 -4.92 14.27 11.41
C GLY A 87 -5.31 12.78 11.44
N PHE A 88 -4.50 11.90 12.05
CA PHE A 88 -4.65 10.45 11.92
C PHE A 88 -4.72 9.71 13.25
N TYR A 89 -3.98 10.15 14.27
CA TYR A 89 -3.82 9.47 15.54
C TYR A 89 -4.86 9.93 16.57
N ASP A 90 -5.43 8.97 17.30
CA ASP A 90 -6.19 9.23 18.52
C ASP A 90 -6.02 8.06 19.49
N ALA A 91 -5.59 8.34 20.72
CA ALA A 91 -5.43 7.31 21.74
C ALA A 91 -6.75 6.64 22.14
N ASP A 92 -7.90 7.30 21.93
CA ASP A 92 -9.21 6.70 22.13
C ASP A 92 -9.54 5.71 21.00
N ARG A 93 -9.59 4.42 21.35
CA ARG A 93 -9.95 3.34 20.42
C ARG A 93 -11.37 3.46 19.85
N LYS A 94 -12.22 4.31 20.42
CA LYS A 94 -13.59 4.56 19.94
C LYS A 94 -13.66 5.64 18.86
N SER A 95 -12.59 6.41 18.65
CA SER A 95 -12.56 7.47 17.66
C SER A 95 -12.74 6.91 16.25
N LYS A 96 -13.79 7.38 15.57
CA LYS A 96 -14.11 6.97 14.20
C LYS A 96 -13.10 7.64 13.25
N ASP A 97 -12.58 6.85 12.30
CA ASP A 97 -11.67 7.31 11.24
C ASP A 97 -10.26 7.70 11.72
N LYS A 98 -9.87 7.28 12.92
CA LYS A 98 -8.53 7.48 13.49
C LYS A 98 -7.87 6.13 13.81
N SER A 99 -6.56 6.14 13.93
CA SER A 99 -5.77 5.01 14.43
C SER A 99 -5.30 5.29 15.84
N TYR A 100 -5.36 4.29 16.72
CA TYR A 100 -4.75 4.38 18.05
C TYR A 100 -3.28 3.96 18.06
N CYS A 101 -2.73 3.60 16.91
CA CYS A 101 -1.31 3.32 16.71
C CYS A 101 -0.70 4.36 15.76
N LYS A 102 0.45 4.90 16.15
CA LYS A 102 1.21 5.90 15.37
C LYS A 102 2.64 5.46 15.05
N ASP A 103 2.94 4.18 15.25
CA ASP A 103 4.26 3.59 15.06
C ASP A 103 4.25 2.56 13.93
N GLY A 104 5.40 2.35 13.30
CA GLY A 104 5.59 1.28 12.32
C GLY A 104 7.01 1.12 11.85
N GLY A 105 7.29 -0.03 11.24
CA GLY A 105 8.54 -0.26 10.52
C GLY A 105 8.40 0.16 9.06
N PHE A 106 8.98 1.27 8.65
CA PHE A 106 8.82 1.80 7.28
C PHE A 106 10.09 1.63 6.45
N LEU A 107 9.89 1.29 5.17
CA LEU A 107 10.97 1.35 4.19
C LEU A 107 11.33 2.80 3.88
N SER A 108 12.62 3.02 3.64
CA SER A 108 13.10 4.25 3.06
C SER A 108 12.89 4.23 1.53
N ASN A 109 12.90 5.41 0.89
CA ASN A 109 13.08 5.51 -0.57
C ASN A 109 12.06 4.73 -1.43
N ILE A 110 10.83 4.53 -0.96
CA ILE A 110 9.79 3.81 -1.70
C ILE A 110 9.34 4.53 -2.98
N ASP A 111 9.69 5.81 -3.11
CA ASP A 111 9.49 6.63 -4.29
C ASP A 111 10.64 6.52 -5.30
N LYS A 112 11.73 5.78 -5.01
CA LYS A 112 12.91 5.70 -5.88
C LYS A 112 12.85 4.51 -6.83
N PHE A 113 13.01 4.78 -8.13
CA PHE A 113 12.98 3.74 -9.17
C PHE A 113 13.87 4.12 -10.37
N ASP A 114 14.32 3.12 -11.14
CA ASP A 114 15.13 3.29 -12.36
C ASP A 114 14.37 2.78 -13.59
N PRO A 115 13.41 3.55 -14.12
CA PRO A 115 12.49 3.04 -15.13
C PRO A 115 13.17 2.77 -16.48
N LEU A 116 14.17 3.56 -16.85
CA LEU A 116 14.91 3.38 -18.11
C LEU A 116 15.74 2.10 -18.09
N PHE A 117 16.16 1.63 -16.90
CA PHE A 117 16.76 0.31 -16.78
C PHE A 117 15.78 -0.78 -17.24
N PHE A 118 14.50 -0.67 -16.87
CA PHE A 118 13.46 -1.65 -17.13
C PHE A 118 12.68 -1.42 -18.44
N ASN A 119 13.15 -0.51 -19.31
CA ASN A 119 12.44 -0.09 -20.53
C ASN A 119 11.03 0.46 -20.23
N ILE A 120 10.86 1.13 -19.10
CA ILE A 120 9.63 1.79 -18.66
C ILE A 120 9.79 3.29 -18.85
N SER A 121 8.77 3.97 -19.36
CA SER A 121 8.82 5.42 -19.49
C SER A 121 8.72 6.11 -18.12
N PRO A 122 9.35 7.28 -17.91
CA PRO A 122 9.18 8.05 -16.68
C PRO A 122 7.72 8.28 -16.28
N ARG A 123 6.85 8.54 -17.27
CA ARG A 123 5.42 8.75 -17.05
C ARG A 123 4.72 7.50 -16.52
N GLN A 124 4.98 6.34 -17.12
CA GLN A 124 4.42 5.07 -16.63
C GLN A 124 4.91 4.77 -15.22
N ALA A 125 6.18 5.07 -14.90
CA ALA A 125 6.76 4.82 -13.59
C ALA A 125 6.13 5.65 -12.46
N GLU A 126 5.58 6.84 -12.74
CA GLU A 126 4.80 7.63 -11.77
C GLU A 126 3.48 6.95 -11.43
N LEU A 127 2.81 6.36 -12.44
CA LEU A 127 1.51 5.70 -12.32
C LEU A 127 1.61 4.27 -11.75
N MET A 128 2.81 3.70 -11.69
CA MET A 128 3.03 2.36 -11.17
C MET A 128 3.03 2.32 -9.64
N ASP A 129 2.31 1.35 -9.09
CA ASP A 129 2.38 0.98 -7.68
C ASP A 129 3.85 0.81 -7.24
N PRO A 130 4.30 1.48 -6.16
CA PRO A 130 5.62 1.25 -5.56
C PRO A 130 5.93 -0.23 -5.32
N ARG A 131 4.93 -1.05 -4.97
CA ARG A 131 5.10 -2.50 -4.77
C ARG A 131 5.61 -3.19 -6.03
N GLN A 132 5.07 -2.83 -7.21
CA GLN A 132 5.56 -3.35 -8.50
C GLN A 132 6.98 -2.90 -8.82
N ARG A 133 7.29 -1.63 -8.56
CA ARG A 133 8.60 -1.03 -8.87
C ARG A 133 9.71 -1.63 -8.02
N LEU A 134 9.48 -1.70 -6.71
CA LEU A 134 10.47 -2.23 -5.78
C LEU A 134 10.67 -3.73 -5.99
N PHE A 135 9.59 -4.52 -6.14
CA PHE A 135 9.73 -5.95 -6.36
C PHE A 135 10.43 -6.27 -7.69
N LEU A 136 10.19 -5.49 -8.75
CA LEU A 136 10.92 -5.64 -10.01
C LEU A 136 12.43 -5.40 -9.86
N GLN A 137 12.84 -4.44 -9.03
CA GLN A 137 14.25 -4.24 -8.69
C GLN A 137 14.81 -5.43 -7.90
N GLU A 138 14.11 -5.91 -6.88
CA GLU A 138 14.58 -7.03 -6.07
C GLU A 138 14.61 -8.36 -6.85
N ALA A 139 13.68 -8.57 -7.79
CA ALA A 139 13.69 -9.70 -8.72
C ALA A 139 14.87 -9.67 -9.70
N TRP A 140 15.32 -8.50 -10.15
CA TRP A 140 16.58 -8.40 -10.90
C TRP A 140 17.78 -8.77 -10.03
N LYS A 141 17.84 -8.20 -8.82
CA LYS A 141 18.96 -8.40 -7.90
C LYS A 141 19.12 -9.86 -7.50
N VAL A 142 18.04 -10.61 -7.34
CA VAL A 142 18.11 -12.03 -6.95
C VAL A 142 18.80 -12.92 -8.00
N PHE A 143 18.63 -12.60 -9.29
CA PHE A 143 19.36 -13.31 -10.36
C PHE A 143 20.83 -12.94 -10.35
N GLU A 144 21.18 -11.67 -10.15
CA GLU A 144 22.57 -11.29 -10.00
C GLU A 144 23.18 -11.91 -8.74
N ASP A 145 22.48 -11.93 -7.60
CA ASP A 145 22.96 -12.59 -6.39
C ASP A 145 23.27 -14.07 -6.64
N ALA A 146 22.38 -14.78 -7.35
CA ALA A 146 22.58 -16.17 -7.75
C ALA A 146 23.60 -16.39 -8.89
N GLY A 147 24.12 -15.31 -9.50
CA GLY A 147 25.05 -15.38 -10.62
C GLY A 147 24.42 -15.85 -11.94
N TYR A 148 23.26 -15.29 -12.29
CA TYR A 148 22.57 -15.46 -13.58
C TYR A 148 22.41 -14.11 -14.28
N SER A 149 22.85 -14.04 -15.54
CA SER A 149 22.62 -12.89 -16.41
C SER A 149 21.23 -12.96 -17.07
N ASN A 150 20.78 -11.84 -17.66
CA ASN A 150 19.52 -11.83 -18.43
C ASN A 150 19.52 -12.86 -19.58
N ARG A 151 20.69 -13.07 -20.20
CA ARG A 151 20.84 -14.07 -21.26
C ARG A 151 20.67 -15.49 -20.75
N ASP A 152 21.05 -15.76 -19.51
CA ASP A 152 20.93 -17.10 -18.92
C ASP A 152 19.50 -17.46 -18.57
N VAL A 153 18.58 -16.49 -18.49
CA VAL A 153 17.21 -16.70 -18.02
C VAL A 153 16.15 -16.44 -19.09
N ALA A 154 16.45 -15.61 -20.09
CA ALA A 154 15.52 -15.31 -21.17
C ALA A 154 15.07 -16.58 -21.92
N GLY A 155 13.77 -16.70 -22.16
CA GLY A 155 13.14 -17.83 -22.83
C GLY A 155 13.00 -19.10 -21.99
N LYS A 156 13.48 -19.12 -20.74
CA LYS A 156 13.46 -20.30 -19.87
C LYS A 156 12.17 -20.43 -19.07
N LYS A 157 11.83 -21.67 -18.66
CA LYS A 157 10.68 -21.97 -17.82
C LYS A 157 10.96 -21.62 -16.36
N ILE A 158 11.06 -20.34 -16.07
CA ILE A 158 11.28 -19.82 -14.73
C ILE A 158 9.97 -19.23 -14.21
N GLY A 159 9.51 -19.72 -13.06
CA GLY A 159 8.28 -19.25 -12.42
C GLY A 159 8.48 -17.97 -11.61
N VAL A 160 7.41 -17.24 -11.37
CA VAL A 160 7.36 -16.01 -10.56
C VAL A 160 6.14 -16.09 -9.64
N TYR A 161 6.36 -16.12 -8.33
CA TYR A 161 5.31 -16.27 -7.32
C TYR A 161 5.43 -15.15 -6.29
N VAL A 162 4.46 -14.24 -6.24
CA VAL A 162 4.55 -13.04 -5.39
C VAL A 162 3.38 -12.98 -4.43
N GLY A 163 3.68 -12.98 -3.13
CA GLY A 163 2.71 -12.66 -2.09
C GLY A 163 2.47 -11.16 -2.00
N CYS A 164 1.23 -10.73 -2.19
CA CYS A 164 0.85 -9.33 -2.14
C CYS A 164 -0.60 -9.23 -1.64
N GLU A 165 -0.80 -8.53 -0.53
CA GLU A 165 -2.13 -8.41 0.09
C GLU A 165 -2.88 -7.18 -0.45
N GLY A 166 -4.17 -7.39 -0.72
CA GLY A 166 -5.13 -6.34 -1.01
C GLY A 166 -4.90 -5.55 -2.30
N ASP A 167 -5.90 -4.73 -2.61
CA ASP A 167 -5.75 -3.69 -3.63
C ASP A 167 -4.76 -2.62 -3.16
N THR A 168 -4.12 -1.95 -4.11
CA THR A 168 -3.16 -0.90 -3.79
C THR A 168 -3.84 0.31 -3.18
N ASP A 169 -3.30 0.83 -2.07
CA ASP A 169 -3.73 2.12 -1.52
C ASP A 169 -3.09 3.30 -2.25
N TYR A 170 -2.12 3.03 -3.15
CA TYR A 170 -1.45 4.03 -3.98
C TYR A 170 -2.42 4.74 -4.92
N PHE A 171 -3.40 3.99 -5.44
CA PHE A 171 -4.44 4.52 -6.34
C PHE A 171 -5.77 4.82 -5.61
N ALA A 172 -5.99 4.32 -4.39
CA ALA A 172 -7.19 4.63 -3.60
C ALA A 172 -7.38 6.13 -3.33
N SER A 173 -6.31 6.93 -3.51
CA SER A 173 -6.30 8.40 -3.45
C SER A 173 -6.68 9.10 -4.77
N CYS A 174 -6.78 8.37 -5.89
CA CYS A 174 -7.26 8.90 -7.17
C CYS A 174 -8.78 8.63 -7.27
N GLU A 175 -9.58 9.69 -7.40
CA GLU A 175 -11.04 9.59 -7.38
C GLU A 175 -11.62 8.60 -8.40
N THR A 176 -12.66 7.87 -7.98
CA THR A 176 -13.57 7.06 -8.80
C THR A 176 -14.34 7.94 -9.78
N GLY A 177 -13.68 8.37 -10.87
CA GLY A 177 -14.28 9.22 -11.89
C GLY A 177 -13.37 9.62 -13.06
N SER A 178 -12.05 9.46 -12.96
CA SER A 178 -11.16 9.57 -14.12
C SER A 178 -11.34 8.38 -15.06
N GLU A 179 -11.35 8.59 -16.38
CA GLU A 179 -11.09 7.50 -17.34
C GLU A 179 -9.85 6.74 -16.85
N ILE A 180 -10.02 5.49 -16.42
CA ILE A 180 -8.90 4.63 -16.04
C ILE A 180 -8.13 4.36 -17.33
N GLY A 181 -7.14 5.19 -17.62
CA GLY A 181 -6.22 4.98 -18.73
C GLY A 181 -5.54 3.62 -18.56
N SER A 182 -5.31 2.91 -19.66
CA SER A 182 -4.75 1.55 -19.66
C SER A 182 -3.43 1.45 -18.87
N GLU A 183 -2.61 2.50 -18.86
CA GLU A 183 -1.34 2.55 -18.11
C GLU A 183 -1.54 2.50 -16.59
N LEU A 184 -2.61 3.11 -16.08
CA LEU A 184 -2.92 3.16 -14.66
C LEU A 184 -3.46 1.81 -14.16
N PHE A 185 -4.34 1.19 -14.95
CA PHE A 185 -4.79 -0.18 -14.68
C PHE A 185 -3.62 -1.16 -14.64
N LEU A 186 -2.75 -1.15 -15.65
CA LEU A 186 -1.58 -2.01 -15.72
C LEU A 186 -0.56 -1.70 -14.61
N GLY A 187 -0.43 -0.43 -14.21
CA GLY A 187 0.48 0.01 -13.16
C GLY A 187 0.10 -0.45 -11.76
N ASN A 188 -1.16 -0.83 -11.53
CA ASN A 188 -1.71 -1.07 -10.19
C ASN A 188 -2.41 -2.43 -10.02
N SER A 189 -2.62 -3.17 -11.11
CA SER A 189 -3.15 -4.54 -11.05
C SER A 189 -2.18 -5.51 -10.36
N ASN A 190 -2.67 -6.27 -9.37
CA ASN A 190 -1.88 -7.27 -8.67
C ASN A 190 -1.32 -8.35 -9.62
N SER A 191 -2.08 -8.82 -10.62
CA SER A 191 -1.56 -9.84 -11.57
C SER A 191 -0.38 -9.34 -12.41
N ILE A 192 -0.28 -8.02 -12.62
CA ILE A 192 0.84 -7.42 -13.35
C ILE A 192 2.12 -7.38 -12.50
N LEU A 193 2.03 -7.45 -11.16
CA LEU A 193 3.20 -7.53 -10.27
C LEU A 193 4.14 -8.67 -10.67
N ALA A 194 3.64 -9.90 -10.76
CA ALA A 194 4.41 -11.04 -11.22
C ALA A 194 4.66 -10.98 -12.74
N SER A 195 3.61 -10.69 -13.53
CA SER A 195 3.69 -10.74 -15.00
C SER A 195 4.68 -9.76 -15.59
N ARG A 196 4.91 -8.60 -14.97
CA ARG A 196 5.86 -7.58 -15.43
C ARG A 196 7.31 -8.07 -15.35
N ILE A 197 7.62 -8.91 -14.36
CA ILE A 197 8.95 -9.52 -14.21
C ILE A 197 9.15 -10.57 -15.31
N SER A 198 8.16 -11.44 -15.49
CA SER A 198 8.17 -12.43 -16.57
C SER A 198 8.28 -11.77 -17.95
N TYR A 199 7.56 -10.67 -18.16
CA TYR A 199 7.63 -9.88 -19.40
C TYR A 199 9.01 -9.26 -19.62
N PHE A 200 9.57 -8.58 -18.61
CA PHE A 200 10.85 -7.88 -18.75
C PHE A 200 12.03 -8.83 -18.99
N LEU A 201 12.04 -9.97 -18.32
CA LEU A 201 13.12 -10.97 -18.39
C LEU A 201 12.84 -12.10 -19.39
N ASP A 202 11.74 -12.03 -20.13
CA ASP A 202 11.30 -13.05 -21.09
C ASP A 202 11.13 -14.47 -20.47
N LEU A 203 10.63 -14.55 -19.24
CA LEU A 203 10.43 -15.83 -18.53
C LEU A 203 9.15 -16.54 -19.01
N LYS A 204 9.21 -17.87 -19.10
CA LYS A 204 8.14 -18.72 -19.66
C LYS A 204 7.50 -19.68 -18.65
N GLY A 205 7.81 -19.55 -17.36
CA GLY A 205 7.18 -20.34 -16.30
C GLY A 205 5.88 -19.71 -15.78
N PRO A 206 5.23 -20.32 -14.78
CA PRO A 206 4.03 -19.75 -14.15
C PRO A 206 4.30 -18.37 -13.56
N SER A 207 3.35 -17.44 -13.68
CA SER A 207 3.48 -16.07 -13.17
C SER A 207 2.25 -15.73 -12.35
N ILE A 208 2.40 -15.77 -11.02
CA ILE A 208 1.29 -15.78 -10.07
C ILE A 208 1.53 -14.72 -9.00
N THR A 209 0.53 -13.86 -8.81
CA THR A 209 0.40 -13.04 -7.62
C THR A 209 -0.74 -13.60 -6.79
N LEU A 210 -0.52 -13.75 -5.48
CA LEU A 210 -1.47 -14.40 -4.58
C LEU A 210 -1.61 -13.65 -3.26
N ASP A 211 -2.78 -13.79 -2.65
CA ASP A 211 -3.15 -13.18 -1.39
C ASP A 211 -3.76 -14.24 -0.47
N THR A 212 -2.97 -14.66 0.51
CA THR A 212 -3.40 -15.45 1.67
C THR A 212 -3.16 -14.65 2.95
N ALA A 213 -3.32 -13.32 2.88
CA ALA A 213 -2.99 -12.37 3.94
C ALA A 213 -1.52 -12.52 4.40
N CYS A 214 -1.28 -12.59 5.70
CA CYS A 214 0.04 -12.62 6.31
C CYS A 214 0.91 -13.84 5.92
N SER A 215 0.30 -14.93 5.43
CA SER A 215 1.02 -16.12 4.97
C SER A 215 1.46 -16.07 3.50
N SER A 216 1.05 -15.04 2.75
CA SER A 216 1.19 -14.95 1.29
C SER A 216 2.58 -15.26 0.77
N SER A 217 3.64 -14.63 1.28
CA SER A 217 4.99 -14.87 0.77
C SER A 217 5.50 -16.29 1.05
N LEU A 218 5.10 -16.89 2.17
CA LEU A 218 5.52 -18.26 2.50
C LEU A 218 4.73 -19.28 1.66
N VAL A 219 3.44 -19.02 1.41
CA VAL A 219 2.64 -19.78 0.43
C VAL A 219 3.24 -19.64 -0.98
N ALA A 220 3.72 -18.47 -1.37
CA ALA A 220 4.40 -18.27 -2.65
C ALA A 220 5.68 -19.13 -2.77
N ILE A 221 6.48 -19.20 -1.71
CA ILE A 221 7.67 -20.09 -1.65
C ILE A 221 7.25 -21.57 -1.73
N HIS A 222 6.15 -21.96 -1.06
CA HIS A 222 5.63 -23.32 -1.12
C HIS A 222 5.18 -23.70 -2.54
N LEU A 223 4.35 -22.87 -3.18
CA LEU A 223 3.87 -23.12 -4.54
C LEU A 223 5.01 -23.15 -5.56
N ALA A 224 5.99 -22.26 -5.42
CA ALA A 224 7.21 -22.29 -6.23
C ALA A 224 8.00 -23.60 -6.04
N SER A 225 8.12 -24.08 -4.80
CA SER A 225 8.77 -25.35 -4.49
C SER A 225 8.04 -26.53 -5.14
N GLU A 226 6.71 -26.60 -5.01
CA GLU A 226 5.91 -27.66 -5.65
C GLU A 226 5.94 -27.59 -7.18
N SER A 227 6.00 -26.39 -7.76
CA SER A 227 6.11 -26.20 -9.21
C SER A 227 7.47 -26.66 -9.77
N ILE A 228 8.55 -26.50 -8.98
CA ILE A 228 9.86 -27.07 -9.31
C ILE A 228 9.84 -28.59 -9.19
N ARG A 229 9.25 -29.14 -8.11
CA ARG A 229 9.15 -30.59 -7.90
C ARG A 229 8.35 -31.29 -8.99
N SER A 230 7.25 -30.67 -9.43
CA SER A 230 6.38 -31.19 -10.50
C SER A 230 6.93 -30.96 -11.91
N GLY A 231 7.98 -30.13 -12.06
CA GLY A 231 8.61 -29.83 -13.34
C GLY A 231 7.87 -28.79 -14.19
N GLU A 232 6.92 -28.04 -13.61
CA GLU A 232 6.27 -26.89 -14.27
C GLU A 232 7.28 -25.77 -14.57
N CYS A 233 8.27 -25.61 -13.69
CA CYS A 233 9.40 -24.69 -13.88
C CYS A 233 10.72 -25.32 -13.41
N GLU A 234 11.84 -24.84 -13.96
CA GLU A 234 13.19 -25.33 -13.60
C GLU A 234 13.86 -24.51 -12.48
N MET A 235 13.29 -23.34 -12.21
CA MET A 235 13.74 -22.33 -11.26
C MET A 235 12.54 -21.43 -10.99
N ALA A 236 12.49 -20.78 -9.83
CA ALA A 236 11.41 -19.84 -9.53
C ALA A 236 11.90 -18.66 -8.69
N ILE A 237 11.45 -17.46 -9.05
CA ILE A 237 11.51 -16.30 -8.17
C ILE A 237 10.28 -16.37 -7.28
N CYS A 238 10.47 -16.26 -5.97
CA CYS A 238 9.36 -16.13 -5.06
C CYS A 238 9.65 -15.12 -3.96
N GLY A 239 8.60 -14.50 -3.43
CA GLY A 239 8.77 -13.49 -2.39
C GLY A 239 7.47 -12.83 -1.99
N GLY A 240 7.57 -11.66 -1.39
CA GLY A 240 6.41 -10.86 -1.04
C GLY A 240 6.74 -9.38 -0.88
N VAL A 241 5.68 -8.59 -0.91
CA VAL A 241 5.75 -7.13 -0.77
C VAL A 241 4.57 -6.61 0.04
N ALA A 242 4.87 -5.73 0.99
CA ALA A 242 3.89 -4.99 1.77
C ALA A 242 4.39 -3.56 1.98
N LEU A 243 3.56 -2.59 1.60
CA LEU A 243 3.82 -1.15 1.72
C LEU A 243 2.53 -0.45 2.15
N TYR A 244 2.68 0.65 2.88
CA TYR A 244 1.62 1.58 3.25
C TYR A 244 1.91 2.93 2.58
N THR A 245 1.14 3.26 1.55
CA THR A 245 1.27 4.57 0.89
C THR A 245 0.34 5.61 1.50
N THR A 246 -0.69 5.17 2.23
CA THR A 246 -1.67 5.99 2.95
C THR A 246 -1.92 5.47 4.38
N SER A 247 -2.63 6.27 5.17
CA SER A 247 -2.99 5.92 6.55
C SER A 247 -4.18 4.95 6.68
N GLN A 248 -4.86 4.62 5.58
CA GLN A 248 -6.14 3.89 5.61
C GLN A 248 -6.01 2.49 6.22
N GLY A 249 -4.93 1.76 5.90
CA GLY A 249 -4.67 0.43 6.46
C GLY A 249 -4.58 0.43 7.99
N TYR A 250 -3.98 1.47 8.57
CA TYR A 250 -3.88 1.63 10.03
C TYR A 250 -5.23 1.92 10.69
N VAL A 251 -6.06 2.77 10.08
CA VAL A 251 -7.41 3.07 10.58
C VAL A 251 -8.26 1.81 10.58
N LEU A 252 -8.21 1.02 9.50
CA LEU A 252 -8.94 -0.26 9.41
C LEU A 252 -8.44 -1.27 10.44
N ALA A 253 -7.13 -1.43 10.59
CA ALA A 253 -6.57 -2.35 11.59
C ALA A 253 -6.88 -1.91 13.04
N SER A 254 -6.93 -0.60 13.30
CA SER A 254 -7.38 -0.06 14.59
C SER A 254 -8.86 -0.35 14.84
N ARG A 255 -9.73 -0.20 13.84
CA ARG A 255 -11.16 -0.57 13.96
C ARG A 255 -11.36 -2.05 14.28
N MET A 256 -10.50 -2.91 13.75
CA MET A 256 -10.50 -4.34 14.05
C MET A 256 -9.85 -4.67 15.40
N GLY A 257 -9.28 -3.68 16.10
CA GLY A 257 -8.63 -3.88 17.41
C GLY A 257 -7.35 -4.71 17.35
N MET A 258 -6.69 -4.79 16.18
CA MET A 258 -5.55 -5.68 15.97
C MET A 258 -4.20 -5.06 16.36
N LEU A 259 -4.12 -3.72 16.41
CA LEU A 259 -2.86 -3.02 16.61
C LEU A 259 -2.45 -2.96 18.09
N SER A 260 -1.14 -2.91 18.34
CA SER A 260 -0.55 -2.60 19.63
C SER A 260 -0.66 -1.08 19.93
N PRO A 261 -1.26 -0.68 21.07
CA PRO A 261 -1.35 0.73 21.45
C PRO A 261 -0.04 1.37 21.88
N ASP A 262 0.93 0.57 22.33
CA ASP A 262 2.27 1.05 22.72
C ASP A 262 3.29 0.89 21.59
N GLY A 263 2.80 0.54 20.40
CA GLY A 263 3.60 0.57 19.19
C GLY A 263 4.71 -0.48 19.18
N ARG A 264 4.55 -1.63 19.86
CA ARG A 264 5.52 -2.75 19.84
C ARG A 264 4.86 -4.12 19.67
N CYS A 265 5.46 -4.96 18.82
CA CYS A 265 5.13 -6.38 18.73
C CYS A 265 5.85 -7.10 19.88
N LYS A 266 5.12 -7.69 20.82
CA LYS A 266 5.69 -8.36 22.02
C LYS A 266 5.43 -9.85 21.97
N ALA A 267 6.11 -10.53 21.05
CA ALA A 267 5.88 -11.94 20.75
C ALA A 267 6.08 -12.82 22.00
N PHE A 268 5.05 -13.60 22.35
CA PHE A 268 4.99 -14.54 23.48
C PHE A 268 5.13 -13.91 24.88
N ASP A 269 5.14 -12.58 24.99
CA ASP A 269 5.21 -11.86 26.26
C ASP A 269 3.82 -11.72 26.91
N ASP A 270 3.75 -11.65 28.24
CA ASP A 270 2.47 -11.45 28.98
C ASP A 270 1.79 -10.12 28.66
N ARG A 271 2.55 -9.13 28.17
CA ARG A 271 2.07 -7.80 27.76
C ARG A 271 1.65 -7.74 26.28
N ALA A 272 1.64 -8.87 25.57
CA ALA A 272 1.13 -8.99 24.21
C ALA A 272 -0.26 -8.35 24.08
N ASN A 273 -0.38 -7.33 23.23
CA ASN A 273 -1.56 -6.47 23.13
C ASN A 273 -1.92 -6.08 21.69
N GLY A 274 -1.32 -6.74 20.69
CA GLY A 274 -1.52 -6.47 19.27
C GLY A 274 -0.20 -6.43 18.51
N PHE A 275 -0.28 -6.23 17.20
CA PHE A 275 0.92 -6.06 16.36
C PHE A 275 1.11 -4.60 15.94
N VAL A 276 2.28 -4.28 15.42
CA VAL A 276 2.59 -2.99 14.79
C VAL A 276 2.77 -3.21 13.30
N PRO A 277 2.16 -2.42 12.41
CA PRO A 277 2.38 -2.60 10.98
C PRO A 277 3.85 -2.36 10.59
N GLY A 278 4.32 -3.12 9.62
CA GLY A 278 5.65 -2.97 9.03
C GLY A 278 5.61 -3.08 7.52
N GLU A 279 6.66 -2.64 6.86
CA GLU A 279 6.86 -2.72 5.42
C GLU A 279 8.04 -3.61 5.09
N ALA A 280 7.94 -4.37 4.01
CA ALA A 280 9.07 -5.09 3.45
C ALA A 280 8.84 -5.42 1.98
N VAL A 281 9.94 -5.58 1.25
CA VAL A 281 9.95 -6.16 -0.08
C VAL A 281 11.11 -7.13 -0.14
N GLY A 282 10.89 -8.31 -0.69
CA GLY A 282 12.01 -9.20 -0.96
C GLY A 282 11.68 -10.29 -1.96
N ALA A 283 12.72 -10.94 -2.43
CA ALA A 283 12.67 -12.06 -3.35
C ALA A 283 13.79 -13.06 -3.03
N VAL A 284 13.51 -14.33 -3.27
CA VAL A 284 14.48 -15.43 -3.29
C VAL A 284 14.39 -16.19 -4.61
N LEU A 285 15.49 -16.81 -5.00
CA LEU A 285 15.56 -17.64 -6.20
C LEU A 285 15.70 -19.10 -5.79
N LEU A 286 14.77 -19.93 -6.25
CA LEU A 286 14.67 -21.35 -5.90
C LEU A 286 15.04 -22.24 -7.08
N LYS A 287 15.61 -23.39 -6.75
CA LYS A 287 16.00 -24.45 -7.69
C LYS A 287 16.06 -25.79 -6.98
N SER A 288 15.91 -26.92 -7.67
CA SER A 288 16.16 -28.22 -7.02
C SER A 288 17.62 -28.33 -6.56
N VAL A 289 17.87 -28.97 -5.42
CA VAL A 289 19.23 -29.14 -4.88
C VAL A 289 20.16 -29.80 -5.91
N ALA A 290 19.70 -30.88 -6.56
CA ALA A 290 20.45 -31.57 -7.60
C ALA A 290 20.88 -30.62 -8.74
N LYS A 291 19.99 -29.72 -9.17
CA LYS A 291 20.27 -28.74 -10.22
C LYS A 291 21.19 -27.61 -9.71
N ALA A 292 21.00 -27.15 -8.48
CA ALA A 292 21.85 -26.11 -7.89
C ALA A 292 23.31 -26.60 -7.72
N ILE A 293 23.50 -27.84 -7.29
CA ILE A 293 24.81 -28.48 -7.19
C ILE A 293 25.44 -28.62 -8.57
N ARG A 294 24.71 -29.16 -9.54
CA ARG A 294 25.19 -29.33 -10.92
C ARG A 294 25.58 -28.00 -11.57
N ASP A 295 24.75 -26.98 -11.38
CA ASP A 295 24.96 -25.65 -11.96
C ASP A 295 25.96 -24.81 -11.12
N ARG A 296 26.51 -25.39 -10.03
CA ARG A 296 27.50 -24.81 -9.11
C ARG A 296 27.09 -23.45 -8.53
N ASP A 297 25.81 -23.37 -8.20
CA ASP A 297 25.23 -22.19 -7.58
C ASP A 297 25.69 -22.07 -6.12
N HIS A 298 25.73 -20.84 -5.62
CA HIS A 298 25.78 -20.63 -4.18
C HIS A 298 24.46 -21.09 -3.57
N ILE A 299 24.48 -21.81 -2.44
CA ILE A 299 23.28 -22.29 -1.75
C ILE A 299 23.28 -21.67 -0.35
N TYR A 300 22.31 -20.79 -0.10
CA TYR A 300 22.12 -20.16 1.21
C TYR A 300 21.55 -21.12 2.25
N GLY A 301 20.74 -22.08 1.79
CA GLY A 301 20.06 -23.06 2.61
C GLY A 301 19.10 -23.88 1.76
N ILE A 302 18.50 -24.90 2.36
CA ILE A 302 17.62 -25.83 1.67
C ILE A 302 16.26 -25.89 2.36
N ILE A 303 15.20 -25.75 1.58
CA ILE A 303 13.83 -26.06 2.00
C ILE A 303 13.68 -27.58 1.94
N ARG A 304 13.71 -28.22 3.12
CA ARG A 304 13.55 -29.67 3.27
C ARG A 304 12.09 -30.07 3.19
N ALA A 305 11.22 -29.28 3.80
CA ALA A 305 9.81 -29.58 3.90
C ALA A 305 8.99 -28.29 3.88
N SER A 306 7.80 -28.36 3.31
CA SER A 306 6.83 -27.26 3.32
C SER A 306 5.42 -27.81 3.18
N GLY A 307 4.45 -27.12 3.78
CA GLY A 307 3.04 -27.43 3.59
C GLY A 307 2.15 -26.25 3.92
N ILE A 308 0.89 -26.36 3.49
CA ILE A 308 -0.18 -25.40 3.77
C ILE A 308 -1.45 -26.11 4.21
N ASN A 309 -2.25 -25.48 5.06
CA ASN A 309 -3.62 -25.91 5.34
C ASN A 309 -4.52 -24.71 5.69
N GLN A 310 -5.72 -24.99 6.21
CA GLN A 310 -6.70 -24.00 6.61
C GLN A 310 -7.21 -24.28 8.04
N ASP A 311 -7.45 -23.22 8.80
CA ASP A 311 -8.06 -23.26 10.14
C ASP A 311 -9.48 -23.84 10.15
N GLY A 312 -10.23 -23.69 9.06
CA GLY A 312 -11.61 -24.13 8.95
C GLY A 312 -12.56 -23.25 9.76
N LYS A 313 -13.53 -23.86 10.46
CA LYS A 313 -14.51 -23.12 11.26
C LYS A 313 -13.99 -22.87 12.67
N THR A 314 -13.68 -21.62 12.98
CA THR A 314 -13.25 -21.14 14.31
C THR A 314 -14.26 -20.14 14.89
N ASN A 315 -13.96 -19.52 16.04
CA ASN A 315 -14.84 -18.56 16.75
C ASN A 315 -14.95 -17.18 16.07
N GLY A 316 -14.64 -17.10 14.79
CA GLY A 316 -14.63 -15.89 13.97
C GLY A 316 -13.65 -16.07 12.82
N ILE A 317 -13.87 -15.42 11.67
CA ILE A 317 -13.05 -15.65 10.48
C ILE A 317 -11.55 -15.37 10.71
N THR A 318 -11.22 -14.51 11.68
CA THR A 318 -9.85 -14.13 12.05
C THR A 318 -9.28 -14.89 13.26
N ALA A 319 -10.04 -15.81 13.86
CA ALA A 319 -9.58 -16.56 15.02
C ALA A 319 -8.75 -17.77 14.56
N PRO A 320 -7.50 -17.94 15.02
CA PRO A 320 -6.64 -19.04 14.61
C PRO A 320 -7.06 -20.39 15.23
N SER A 321 -6.58 -21.50 14.67
CA SER A 321 -6.84 -22.87 15.16
C SER A 321 -5.56 -23.60 15.57
N SER A 322 -5.35 -23.79 16.88
CA SER A 322 -4.22 -24.58 17.39
C SER A 322 -4.22 -26.01 16.82
N MET A 323 -5.41 -26.62 16.69
CA MET A 323 -5.55 -27.96 16.13
C MET A 323 -5.08 -28.03 14.66
N SER A 324 -5.45 -27.04 13.85
CA SER A 324 -5.08 -27.00 12.43
C SER A 324 -3.58 -26.74 12.27
N GLN A 325 -3.00 -25.88 13.11
CA GLN A 325 -1.55 -25.63 13.13
C GLN A 325 -0.77 -26.87 13.56
N THR A 326 -1.15 -27.55 14.65
CA THR A 326 -0.54 -28.82 15.07
C THR A 326 -0.65 -29.88 13.99
N ALA A 327 -1.81 -30.00 13.35
CA ALA A 327 -2.02 -30.97 12.27
C ALA A 327 -1.08 -30.71 11.09
N LEU A 328 -0.94 -29.44 10.67
CA LEU A 328 -0.03 -29.04 9.59
C LEU A 328 1.42 -29.40 9.91
N GLU A 329 1.91 -28.96 11.07
CA GLU A 329 3.28 -29.18 11.51
C GLU A 329 3.60 -30.68 11.60
N THR A 330 2.71 -31.43 12.25
CA THR A 330 2.86 -32.88 12.42
C THR A 330 2.80 -33.62 11.08
N GLU A 331 1.91 -33.23 10.17
CA GLU A 331 1.84 -33.80 8.82
C GLU A 331 3.15 -33.57 8.06
N ILE A 332 3.67 -32.35 8.07
CA ILE A 332 4.94 -32.01 7.41
C ILE A 332 6.08 -32.85 7.98
N TYR A 333 6.21 -32.93 9.30
CA TYR A 333 7.28 -33.72 9.92
C TYR A 333 7.19 -35.21 9.54
N ARG A 334 5.99 -35.79 9.55
CA ARG A 334 5.78 -37.20 9.15
C ARG A 334 6.00 -37.42 7.66
N ARG A 335 5.43 -36.58 6.81
CA ARG A 335 5.47 -36.70 5.35
C ARG A 335 6.89 -36.62 4.82
N PHE A 336 7.70 -35.73 5.38
CA PHE A 336 9.08 -35.49 4.94
C PHE A 336 10.14 -36.18 5.83
N GLY A 337 9.72 -37.00 6.80
CA GLY A 337 10.64 -37.74 7.68
C GLY A 337 11.55 -36.83 8.51
N ILE A 338 11.07 -35.65 8.90
CA ILE A 338 11.80 -34.70 9.74
C ILE A 338 11.58 -35.07 11.20
N ASP A 339 12.67 -35.28 11.94
CA ASP A 339 12.63 -35.42 13.40
C ASP A 339 12.68 -34.04 14.07
N PRO A 340 11.61 -33.58 14.75
CA PRO A 340 11.58 -32.30 15.46
C PRO A 340 12.69 -32.13 16.52
N ALA A 341 13.26 -33.20 17.07
CA ALA A 341 14.39 -33.12 18.00
C ALA A 341 15.64 -32.46 17.37
N THR A 342 15.72 -32.45 16.04
CA THR A 342 16.83 -31.83 15.29
C THR A 342 16.57 -30.38 14.91
N ILE A 343 15.33 -29.89 15.06
CA ILE A 343 14.97 -28.50 14.80
C ILE A 343 15.40 -27.69 16.01
N THR A 344 16.41 -26.84 15.84
CA THR A 344 17.04 -26.07 16.93
C THR A 344 16.63 -24.61 16.94
N TYR A 345 15.83 -24.17 15.96
CA TYR A 345 15.24 -22.85 15.93
C TYR A 345 13.84 -22.85 15.31
N VAL A 346 12.93 -22.05 15.83
CA VAL A 346 11.62 -21.75 15.24
C VAL A 346 11.49 -20.24 15.08
N GLU A 347 11.34 -19.80 13.83
CA GLU A 347 10.85 -18.47 13.51
C GLU A 347 9.32 -18.53 13.44
N ALA A 348 8.69 -18.09 14.51
CA ALA A 348 7.25 -18.12 14.66
C ALA A 348 6.56 -17.02 13.85
N HIS A 349 5.25 -17.18 13.66
CA HIS A 349 4.37 -16.11 13.26
C HIS A 349 4.36 -15.00 14.32
N GLY A 350 4.25 -15.32 15.61
CA GLY A 350 4.56 -14.48 16.78
C GLY A 350 4.26 -13.00 16.60
N THR A 351 2.98 -12.63 16.56
CA THR A 351 2.53 -11.27 16.27
C THR A 351 2.45 -10.38 17.50
N GLY A 352 2.60 -10.95 18.71
CA GLY A 352 2.39 -10.20 19.95
C GLY A 352 0.91 -10.06 20.27
N THR A 353 0.06 -10.98 19.80
CA THR A 353 -1.37 -10.95 20.09
C THR A 353 -1.69 -11.81 21.30
N LYS A 354 -2.57 -11.30 22.17
CA LYS A 354 -2.92 -11.97 23.44
C LYS A 354 -3.52 -13.37 23.26
N LEU A 355 -4.20 -13.61 22.14
CA LEU A 355 -4.83 -14.89 21.82
C LEU A 355 -3.99 -15.75 20.86
N GLY A 356 -3.38 -15.14 19.83
CA GLY A 356 -2.69 -15.87 18.78
C GLY A 356 -1.40 -16.50 19.26
N ASP A 357 -0.60 -15.79 20.05
CA ASP A 357 0.71 -16.28 20.49
C ASP A 357 0.60 -17.55 21.38
N PRO A 358 -0.33 -17.65 22.36
CA PRO A 358 -0.56 -18.91 23.08
C PRO A 358 -1.05 -20.05 22.19
N ILE A 359 -1.89 -19.76 21.18
CA ILE A 359 -2.41 -20.77 20.25
C ILE A 359 -1.29 -21.38 19.41
N GLU A 360 -0.42 -20.52 18.87
CA GLU A 360 0.76 -20.93 18.10
C GLU A 360 1.75 -21.70 18.98
N PHE A 361 2.05 -21.20 20.17
CA PHE A 361 2.97 -21.87 21.09
C PHE A 361 2.46 -23.27 21.45
N HIS A 362 1.18 -23.40 21.78
CA HIS A 362 0.57 -24.69 22.07
C HIS A 362 0.64 -25.61 20.85
N ALA A 363 0.42 -25.09 19.64
CA ALA A 363 0.47 -25.88 18.43
C ALA A 363 1.86 -26.50 18.19
N LEU A 364 2.90 -25.66 18.31
CA LEU A 364 4.31 -26.05 18.24
C LEU A 364 4.68 -27.04 19.35
N GLN A 365 4.22 -26.78 20.58
CA GLN A 365 4.53 -27.65 21.71
C GLN A 365 3.94 -29.05 21.50
N GLU A 366 2.68 -29.15 21.07
CA GLU A 366 2.02 -30.42 20.83
C GLU A 366 2.60 -31.15 19.62
N SER A 367 2.97 -30.44 18.55
CA SER A 367 3.59 -31.07 17.38
C SER A 367 4.98 -31.65 17.70
N PHE A 368 5.79 -30.98 18.53
CA PHE A 368 7.10 -31.48 18.95
C PHE A 368 7.03 -32.62 19.98
N LYS A 369 6.11 -32.54 20.95
CA LYS A 369 5.93 -33.57 22.00
C LYS A 369 5.64 -34.97 21.46
N LEU A 370 5.07 -35.05 20.25
CA LEU A 370 4.82 -36.33 19.57
C LEU A 370 6.10 -37.08 19.17
N PHE A 371 7.25 -36.39 19.14
CA PHE A 371 8.51 -36.94 18.64
C PHE A 371 9.64 -36.86 19.67
N THR A 372 9.61 -35.90 20.59
CA THR A 372 10.64 -35.75 21.63
C THR A 372 10.05 -35.29 22.96
N SER A 373 10.65 -35.74 24.05
CA SER A 373 10.40 -35.27 25.41
C SER A 373 11.42 -34.25 25.90
N ASP A 374 12.41 -33.91 25.06
CA ASP A 374 13.46 -32.96 25.43
C ASP A 374 12.89 -31.56 25.59
N LYS A 375 13.52 -30.80 26.49
CA LYS A 375 13.08 -29.46 26.89
C LYS A 375 14.19 -28.46 26.65
N GLN A 376 13.83 -27.21 26.39
CA GLN A 376 14.76 -26.08 26.34
C GLN A 376 15.95 -26.28 25.37
N PHE A 377 15.73 -26.92 24.23
CA PHE A 377 16.78 -27.15 23.23
C PHE A 377 16.58 -26.36 21.94
N CYS A 378 15.37 -25.87 21.69
CA CYS A 378 15.00 -25.17 20.46
C CYS A 378 14.79 -23.67 20.74
N GLY A 379 15.53 -22.80 20.05
CA GLY A 379 15.32 -21.36 20.17
C GLY A 379 14.00 -20.95 19.52
N LEU A 380 13.24 -20.05 20.15
CA LEU A 380 12.00 -19.49 19.64
C LEU A 380 12.16 -17.99 19.44
N GLY A 381 11.70 -17.48 18.30
CA GLY A 381 11.74 -16.05 18.01
C GLY A 381 10.76 -15.57 16.95
N SER A 382 10.68 -14.25 16.79
CA SER A 382 9.88 -13.60 15.74
C SER A 382 10.52 -12.27 15.34
N VAL A 383 10.79 -12.12 14.05
CA VAL A 383 11.38 -10.90 13.49
C VAL A 383 10.45 -9.68 13.54
N LYS A 384 9.15 -9.90 13.76
CA LYS A 384 8.16 -8.82 13.87
C LYS A 384 8.44 -7.91 15.05
N THR A 385 9.19 -8.39 16.04
CA THR A 385 9.68 -7.60 17.17
C THR A 385 10.72 -6.56 16.76
N ASN A 386 11.46 -6.79 15.66
CA ASN A 386 12.47 -5.85 15.15
C ASN A 386 11.89 -4.87 14.12
N ILE A 387 11.01 -5.33 13.23
CA ILE A 387 10.60 -4.57 12.03
C ILE A 387 9.09 -4.34 11.90
N GLY A 388 8.30 -4.73 12.90
CA GLY A 388 6.85 -4.77 12.77
C GLY A 388 6.35 -5.94 11.91
N HIS A 389 5.04 -6.04 11.77
CA HIS A 389 4.36 -7.06 11.00
C HIS A 389 4.23 -6.64 9.54
N THR A 390 5.02 -7.25 8.67
CA THR A 390 5.15 -6.87 7.26
C THR A 390 4.09 -7.49 6.33
N GLY A 391 2.86 -7.69 6.82
CA GLY A 391 1.71 -8.21 6.05
C GLY A 391 2.08 -9.41 5.19
N ALA A 392 1.74 -9.35 3.90
CA ALA A 392 2.07 -10.37 2.89
C ALA A 392 3.56 -10.75 2.77
N ALA A 393 4.50 -9.89 3.19
CA ALA A 393 5.94 -10.14 3.17
C ALA A 393 6.49 -10.75 4.48
N SER A 394 5.63 -11.00 5.47
CA SER A 394 6.03 -11.45 6.81
C SER A 394 6.78 -12.77 6.80
N GLY A 395 6.27 -13.76 6.06
CA GLY A 395 6.92 -15.06 5.96
C GLY A 395 8.31 -14.97 5.33
N LEU A 396 8.47 -14.08 4.34
CA LEU A 396 9.75 -13.89 3.65
C LEU A 396 10.79 -13.20 4.54
N ALA A 397 10.38 -12.22 5.35
CA ALA A 397 11.30 -11.56 6.28
C ALA A 397 11.91 -12.56 7.27
N GLY A 398 11.07 -13.41 7.87
CA GLY A 398 11.53 -14.51 8.73
C GLY A 398 12.38 -15.55 7.97
N PHE A 399 12.00 -15.88 6.73
CA PHE A 399 12.73 -16.82 5.88
C PHE A 399 14.16 -16.33 5.59
N ILE A 400 14.31 -15.06 5.20
CA ILE A 400 15.62 -14.44 4.95
C ILE A 400 16.42 -14.33 6.26
N LYS A 401 15.79 -13.99 7.39
CA LYS A 401 16.43 -14.02 8.72
C LYS A 401 17.04 -15.38 9.02
N ILE A 402 16.33 -16.49 8.78
CA ILE A 402 16.85 -17.84 9.00
C ILE A 402 18.08 -18.11 8.11
N LEU A 403 18.01 -17.79 6.82
CA LEU A 403 19.13 -18.01 5.90
C LEU A 403 20.38 -17.22 6.31
N LEU A 404 20.19 -15.98 6.76
CA LEU A 404 21.28 -15.14 7.29
C LEU A 404 21.81 -15.72 8.62
N ALA A 405 20.93 -16.17 9.51
CA ALA A 405 21.30 -16.84 10.75
C ALA A 405 22.12 -18.12 10.51
N MET A 406 21.79 -18.90 9.48
CA MET A 406 22.58 -20.07 9.05
C MET A 406 23.95 -19.64 8.51
N LYS A 407 23.99 -18.65 7.61
CA LYS A 407 25.23 -18.09 7.05
C LYS A 407 26.19 -17.61 8.15
N HIS A 408 25.68 -16.90 9.14
CA HIS A 408 26.46 -16.35 10.24
C HIS A 408 26.61 -17.30 11.44
N ARG A 409 25.91 -18.45 11.41
CA ARG A 409 25.88 -19.44 12.49
C ARG A 409 25.50 -18.82 13.85
N GLN A 410 24.55 -17.87 13.83
CA GLN A 410 24.12 -17.09 14.98
C GLN A 410 22.61 -16.86 14.93
N LEU A 411 21.94 -16.86 16.09
CA LEU A 411 20.53 -16.54 16.24
C LEU A 411 20.38 -15.09 16.75
N PRO A 412 19.78 -14.18 15.96
CA PRO A 412 19.57 -12.81 16.41
C PRO A 412 18.43 -12.71 17.45
N PRO A 413 18.49 -11.70 18.34
CA PRO A 413 17.52 -11.52 19.43
C PRO A 413 16.10 -11.21 18.93
N THR A 414 15.13 -11.76 19.65
CA THR A 414 13.71 -11.38 19.66
C THR A 414 13.51 -10.32 20.72
N LEU A 415 13.00 -9.15 20.31
CA LEU A 415 12.89 -7.99 21.19
C LEU A 415 11.61 -8.02 22.04
N HIS A 416 11.57 -7.15 23.05
CA HIS A 416 10.41 -6.86 23.90
C HIS A 416 9.86 -8.03 24.73
N PHE A 417 10.64 -9.10 24.89
CA PHE A 417 10.32 -10.21 25.78
C PHE A 417 10.94 -9.96 27.17
N GLU A 418 10.09 -9.83 28.19
CA GLU A 418 10.46 -9.74 29.60
C GLU A 418 9.99 -10.96 30.39
N LYS A 419 8.76 -11.42 30.13
CA LYS A 419 8.14 -12.54 30.84
C LYS A 419 7.20 -13.29 29.91
N GLU A 420 7.23 -14.61 29.96
CA GLU A 420 6.30 -15.43 29.20
C GLU A 420 4.84 -15.12 29.54
N ASN A 421 3.99 -15.18 28.51
CA ASN A 421 2.56 -15.07 28.66
C ASN A 421 2.04 -16.10 29.67
N SER A 422 1.09 -15.70 30.53
CA SER A 422 0.49 -16.56 31.55
C SER A 422 -0.18 -17.84 31.02
N GLN A 423 -0.46 -17.94 29.72
CA GLN A 423 -0.97 -19.15 29.06
C GLN A 423 0.14 -20.02 28.44
N ILE A 424 1.40 -19.62 28.55
CA ILE A 424 2.57 -20.29 27.98
C ILE A 424 3.46 -20.79 29.12
N CYS A 425 4.05 -21.97 28.95
CA CYS A 425 5.05 -22.51 29.88
C CYS A 425 6.31 -22.92 29.12
N LEU A 426 7.27 -22.00 29.00
CA LEU A 426 8.53 -22.24 28.29
C LEU A 426 9.32 -23.37 28.94
N ARG A 427 9.53 -23.31 30.26
CA ARG A 427 10.38 -24.24 31.02
C ARG A 427 10.06 -25.73 30.79
N GLU A 428 8.78 -26.06 30.63
CA GLU A 428 8.30 -27.43 30.42
C GLU A 428 8.12 -27.79 28.93
N SER A 429 8.59 -26.93 28.03
CA SER A 429 8.50 -27.08 26.58
C SER A 429 9.89 -27.27 25.93
N PRO A 430 9.94 -27.72 24.67
CA PRO A 430 11.15 -27.72 23.84
C PRO A 430 11.81 -26.35 23.68
N PHE A 431 11.05 -25.26 23.89
CA PHE A 431 11.42 -23.93 23.42
C PHE A 431 11.97 -23.01 24.50
N TYR A 432 13.08 -22.33 24.21
CA TYR A 432 13.56 -21.18 24.98
C TYR A 432 13.51 -19.92 24.10
N MET A 433 13.27 -18.75 24.69
CA MET A 433 13.25 -17.50 23.93
C MET A 433 14.68 -17.04 23.61
N VAL A 434 14.93 -16.70 22.35
CA VAL A 434 16.20 -16.08 21.93
C VAL A 434 16.10 -14.57 22.17
N ASN A 435 16.57 -14.08 23.31
CA ASN A 435 16.51 -12.66 23.69
C ASN A 435 17.83 -11.89 23.51
N GLU A 436 18.93 -12.61 23.23
CA GLU A 436 20.24 -12.05 22.93
C GLU A 436 20.87 -12.74 21.72
N LEU A 437 21.86 -12.08 21.09
CA LEU A 437 22.58 -12.69 19.97
C LEU A 437 23.33 -13.95 20.45
N THR A 438 22.88 -15.11 19.99
CA THR A 438 23.36 -16.40 20.48
C THR A 438 24.09 -17.17 19.39
N SER A 439 25.19 -17.85 19.72
CA SER A 439 25.83 -18.77 18.77
C SER A 439 24.89 -19.92 18.43
N TRP A 440 24.67 -20.18 17.14
CA TRP A 440 23.82 -21.28 16.70
C TRP A 440 24.68 -22.54 16.55
N SER A 441 24.75 -23.37 17.59
CA SER A 441 25.44 -24.65 17.53
C SER A 441 24.52 -25.77 17.04
N ALA A 442 25.04 -26.68 16.22
CA ALA A 442 24.40 -27.94 15.88
C ALA A 442 25.27 -29.10 16.41
N ALA A 443 24.63 -30.22 16.77
CA ALA A 443 25.37 -31.41 17.19
C ALA A 443 26.24 -31.94 16.03
N PRO A 444 27.41 -32.53 16.29
CA PRO A 444 28.26 -33.08 15.23
C PRO A 444 27.48 -34.06 14.34
N GLY A 445 27.53 -33.85 13.02
CA GLY A 445 26.80 -34.66 12.04
C GLY A 445 25.34 -34.22 11.79
N ASN A 446 24.81 -33.28 12.57
CA ASN A 446 23.50 -32.68 12.33
C ASN A 446 23.65 -31.27 11.72
N PRO A 447 22.91 -30.96 10.65
CA PRO A 447 22.87 -29.60 10.13
C PRO A 447 22.04 -28.69 11.05
N ARG A 448 22.36 -27.40 11.10
CA ARG A 448 21.44 -26.37 11.63
C ARG A 448 20.12 -26.45 10.88
N ARG A 449 19.05 -26.67 11.61
CA ARG A 449 17.70 -26.81 11.08
C ARG A 449 16.76 -25.89 11.82
N ALA A 450 15.96 -25.14 11.07
CA ALA A 450 14.95 -24.25 11.59
C ALA A 450 13.58 -24.54 10.99
N ALA A 451 12.54 -24.34 11.77
CA ALA A 451 11.18 -24.26 11.26
C ALA A 451 10.74 -22.80 11.16
N ILE A 452 9.81 -22.53 10.24
CA ILE A 452 9.15 -21.23 10.11
C ILE A 452 7.66 -21.41 9.89
N SER A 453 6.87 -20.59 10.58
CA SER A 453 5.42 -20.53 10.46
C SER A 453 4.95 -19.15 10.01
N SER A 454 3.93 -19.12 9.15
CA SER A 454 3.17 -17.89 8.88
C SER A 454 1.69 -18.19 8.72
N PHE A 455 0.85 -17.45 9.44
CA PHE A 455 -0.58 -17.66 9.52
C PHE A 455 -1.33 -16.44 9.02
N GLY A 456 -2.15 -16.60 7.99
CA GLY A 456 -3.00 -15.52 7.46
C GLY A 456 -4.22 -15.30 8.35
N HIS A 457 -4.66 -14.05 8.52
CA HIS A 457 -5.90 -13.75 9.24
C HIS A 457 -7.14 -14.35 8.57
N SER A 458 -7.04 -14.81 7.32
CA SER A 458 -8.07 -15.58 6.63
C SER A 458 -8.16 -17.05 7.08
N GLY A 459 -7.20 -17.53 7.88
CA GLY A 459 -7.06 -18.90 8.34
C GLY A 459 -6.11 -19.77 7.53
N THR A 460 -5.44 -19.25 6.50
CA THR A 460 -4.44 -20.01 5.72
C THR A 460 -3.12 -20.10 6.47
N ASN A 461 -2.72 -21.30 6.85
CA ASN A 461 -1.45 -21.57 7.51
C ASN A 461 -0.41 -22.08 6.54
N CYS A 462 0.84 -21.67 6.72
CA CYS A 462 1.98 -22.23 6.02
C CYS A 462 3.11 -22.51 7.03
N HIS A 463 3.74 -23.67 6.89
CA HIS A 463 4.85 -24.09 7.72
C HIS A 463 5.95 -24.72 6.85
N MET A 464 7.21 -24.44 7.18
CA MET A 464 8.37 -24.95 6.44
C MET A 464 9.53 -25.33 7.36
N VAL A 465 10.35 -26.27 6.90
CA VAL A 465 11.61 -26.64 7.54
C VAL A 465 12.77 -26.30 6.60
N LEU A 466 13.66 -25.44 7.08
CA LEU A 466 14.90 -25.07 6.42
C LEU A 466 16.08 -25.78 7.08
N GLU A 467 17.09 -26.06 6.26
CA GLU A 467 18.32 -26.69 6.69
C GLU A 467 19.53 -25.97 6.08
N GLU A 468 20.61 -25.84 6.85
CA GLU A 468 21.86 -25.31 6.31
C GLU A 468 22.43 -26.26 5.24
N TYR A 469 23.07 -25.68 4.23
CA TYR A 469 23.87 -26.45 3.30
C TYR A 469 25.33 -26.29 3.66
N ASP A 470 25.99 -27.39 4.05
CA ASP A 470 27.41 -27.35 4.34
C ASP A 470 28.19 -27.20 3.04
N ILE A 471 28.65 -25.98 2.79
CA ILE A 471 29.52 -25.69 1.67
C ILE A 471 30.86 -26.35 2.01
N GLN A 472 31.23 -27.39 1.26
CA GLN A 472 32.62 -27.82 1.17
C GLN A 472 33.41 -26.65 0.54
N VAL A 473 33.76 -25.65 1.36
CA VAL A 473 34.54 -24.50 0.93
C VAL A 473 35.93 -25.04 0.67
N LYS A 474 36.29 -25.18 -0.61
CA LYS A 474 37.69 -25.30 -1.01
C LYS A 474 38.41 -24.07 -0.45
N GLU A 475 39.45 -24.29 0.35
CA GLU A 475 40.23 -23.19 0.94
C GLU A 475 40.71 -22.26 -0.19
N PRO A 476 40.73 -20.92 0.00
CA PRO A 476 41.17 -19.98 -1.04
C PRO A 476 42.53 -20.32 -1.65
N ASP A 477 43.40 -20.97 -0.86
CA ASP A 477 44.74 -21.45 -1.23
C ASP A 477 44.75 -22.64 -2.20
N GLU A 478 43.61 -23.28 -2.48
CA GLU A 478 43.53 -24.36 -3.48
C GLU A 478 43.62 -23.85 -4.93
N TYR A 479 43.46 -22.54 -5.17
CA TYR A 479 43.66 -21.97 -6.50
C TYR A 479 45.05 -21.32 -6.63
N PRO A 480 45.89 -21.75 -7.60
CA PRO A 480 47.16 -21.08 -7.86
C PRO A 480 46.95 -19.59 -8.19
N ALA A 481 47.77 -18.72 -7.57
CA ALA A 481 47.79 -17.29 -7.89
C ALA A 481 48.02 -17.10 -9.39
N SER A 482 47.02 -16.57 -10.08
CA SER A 482 47.01 -16.44 -11.54
C SER A 482 46.23 -15.20 -11.93
N MET A 483 46.70 -14.52 -12.98
CA MET A 483 46.05 -13.30 -13.46
C MET A 483 44.61 -13.58 -13.87
N GLN A 484 43.67 -12.76 -13.40
CA GLN A 484 42.25 -12.83 -13.74
C GLN A 484 41.77 -11.49 -14.31
N LEU A 485 40.72 -11.54 -15.13
CA LEU A 485 40.07 -10.37 -15.72
C LEU A 485 38.70 -10.14 -15.05
N PHE A 486 38.43 -8.93 -14.60
CA PHE A 486 37.22 -8.56 -13.86
C PHE A 486 36.40 -7.56 -14.68
N PRO A 487 35.40 -8.02 -15.45
CA PRO A 487 34.54 -7.12 -16.20
C PRO A 487 33.49 -6.48 -15.27
N ILE A 488 33.43 -5.15 -15.27
CA ILE A 488 32.41 -4.39 -14.54
C ILE A 488 31.68 -3.51 -15.56
N SER A 489 30.35 -3.43 -15.45
CA SER A 489 29.57 -2.57 -16.35
C SER A 489 28.29 -2.03 -15.73
N ALA A 490 27.81 -0.93 -16.30
CA ALA A 490 26.53 -0.31 -15.95
C ALA A 490 25.88 0.43 -17.14
N LYS A 491 24.63 0.86 -16.97
CA LYS A 491 23.89 1.66 -17.99
C LYS A 491 24.21 3.15 -17.91
N SER A 492 24.90 3.61 -16.86
CA SER A 492 25.32 5.00 -16.68
C SER A 492 26.69 5.07 -16.01
N LYS A 493 27.39 6.21 -16.17
CA LYS A 493 28.67 6.48 -15.49
C LYS A 493 28.52 6.44 -13.97
N ASP A 494 27.43 6.99 -13.43
CA ASP A 494 27.20 7.05 -11.99
C ASP A 494 26.89 5.67 -11.39
N SER A 495 26.12 4.83 -12.10
CA SER A 495 25.92 3.44 -11.70
C SER A 495 27.23 2.64 -11.79
N LEU A 496 28.11 2.92 -12.76
CA LEU A 496 29.41 2.26 -12.84
C LEU A 496 30.29 2.59 -11.63
N ARG A 497 30.36 3.88 -11.26
CA ARG A 497 31.10 4.34 -10.07
C ARG A 497 30.57 3.71 -8.79
N ARG A 498 29.25 3.71 -8.59
CA ARG A 498 28.64 3.04 -7.43
C ARG A 498 28.95 1.56 -7.42
N LYS A 499 28.87 0.87 -8.56
CA LYS A 499 29.17 -0.57 -8.63
C LYS A 499 30.62 -0.89 -8.24
N ILE A 500 31.58 -0.03 -8.61
CA ILE A 500 32.98 -0.15 -8.17
C ILE A 500 33.09 0.04 -6.65
N SER A 501 32.40 1.05 -6.09
CA SER A 501 32.35 1.30 -4.65
C SER A 501 31.73 0.14 -3.87
N ASP A 502 30.61 -0.41 -4.35
CA ASP A 502 29.91 -1.52 -3.72
C ASP A 502 30.77 -2.80 -3.73
N LEU A 503 31.46 -3.07 -4.84
CA LEU A 503 32.42 -4.17 -4.95
C LEU A 503 33.60 -3.99 -3.98
N LEU A 504 34.13 -2.77 -3.87
CA LEU A 504 35.22 -2.47 -2.95
C LEU A 504 34.82 -2.73 -1.49
N ALA A 505 33.66 -2.23 -1.07
CA ALA A 505 33.13 -2.47 0.28
C ALA A 505 32.91 -3.97 0.54
N TRP A 506 32.31 -4.67 -0.43
CA TRP A 506 32.08 -6.12 -0.30
C TRP A 506 33.38 -6.92 -0.17
N CYS A 507 34.43 -6.56 -0.92
CA CYS A 507 35.74 -7.20 -0.82
C CYS A 507 36.40 -6.98 0.55
N GLN A 508 36.19 -5.83 1.18
CA GLN A 508 36.73 -5.56 2.53
C GLN A 508 36.11 -6.46 3.59
N GLU A 509 34.82 -6.75 3.46
CA GLU A 509 34.07 -7.61 4.39
C GLU A 509 34.25 -9.11 4.14
N ASN A 510 34.21 -9.54 2.87
CA ASN A 510 34.11 -10.94 2.49
C ASN A 510 35.38 -11.49 1.82
N GLY A 511 36.34 -10.64 1.44
CA GLY A 511 37.46 -11.02 0.58
C GLY A 511 38.46 -12.01 1.19
N ARG A 512 38.38 -12.27 2.49
CA ARG A 512 39.26 -13.25 3.16
C ARG A 512 38.85 -14.71 2.95
N SER A 513 37.58 -14.97 2.66
CA SER A 513 37.03 -16.34 2.56
C SER A 513 36.70 -16.77 1.13
N ILE A 514 37.03 -15.94 0.14
CA ILE A 514 36.60 -16.12 -1.26
C ILE A 514 37.80 -15.90 -2.19
N SER A 515 37.97 -16.81 -3.14
CA SER A 515 39.05 -16.71 -4.13
C SER A 515 38.73 -15.66 -5.19
N VAL A 516 39.75 -14.89 -5.61
CA VAL A 516 39.62 -13.92 -6.71
C VAL A 516 39.20 -14.56 -8.04
N LYS A 517 39.49 -15.84 -8.26
CA LYS A 517 39.03 -16.58 -9.43
C LYS A 517 37.52 -16.76 -9.44
N GLU A 518 36.91 -16.98 -8.27
CA GLU A 518 35.46 -17.12 -8.10
C GLU A 518 34.73 -15.79 -8.33
N ILE A 519 35.33 -14.68 -7.89
CA ILE A 519 34.85 -13.33 -8.16
C ILE A 519 34.90 -13.05 -9.67
N ALA A 520 36.04 -13.32 -10.33
CA ALA A 520 36.20 -13.14 -11.77
C ALA A 520 35.17 -13.98 -12.54
N TYR A 521 35.04 -15.26 -12.20
CA TYR A 521 34.05 -16.16 -12.81
C TYR A 521 32.63 -15.63 -12.68
N SER A 522 32.24 -15.16 -11.50
CA SER A 522 30.90 -14.62 -11.23
C SER A 522 30.62 -13.32 -11.99
N LEU A 523 31.60 -12.42 -12.10
CA LEU A 523 31.48 -11.19 -12.88
C LEU A 523 31.43 -11.44 -14.39
N GLN A 524 32.15 -12.46 -14.87
CA GLN A 524 32.22 -12.80 -16.28
C GLN A 524 30.97 -13.57 -16.76
N THR A 525 30.53 -14.58 -16.01
CA THR A 525 29.47 -15.50 -16.46
C THR A 525 28.10 -15.15 -15.91
N GLY A 526 28.04 -14.58 -14.70
CA GLY A 526 26.79 -14.37 -13.96
C GLY A 526 26.25 -12.95 -13.99
N ARG A 527 26.72 -12.08 -14.90
CA ARG A 527 26.30 -10.67 -14.97
C ARG A 527 25.89 -10.28 -16.39
N SER A 528 24.92 -9.38 -16.47
CA SER A 528 24.61 -8.69 -17.73
C SER A 528 25.68 -7.62 -18.00
N HIS A 529 26.15 -7.51 -19.24
CA HIS A 529 27.20 -6.57 -19.63
C HIS A 529 26.63 -5.37 -20.42
N PHE A 530 26.69 -4.18 -19.82
CA PHE A 530 26.12 -2.93 -20.32
C PHE A 530 27.13 -2.06 -21.08
N ASP A 531 26.71 -0.87 -21.50
CA ASP A 531 27.47 -0.01 -22.43
C ASP A 531 28.64 0.74 -21.80
N TYR A 532 28.56 1.08 -20.50
CA TYR A 532 29.69 1.63 -19.74
C TYR A 532 30.46 0.47 -19.14
N ARG A 533 31.70 0.25 -19.61
CA ARG A 533 32.52 -0.92 -19.27
C ARG A 533 33.88 -0.52 -18.76
N ILE A 534 34.33 -1.22 -17.74
CA ILE A 534 35.72 -1.24 -17.27
C ILE A 534 36.13 -2.69 -17.10
N ALA A 535 37.38 -3.00 -17.42
CA ALA A 535 37.98 -4.30 -17.20
C ALA A 535 39.24 -4.12 -16.35
N LEU A 536 39.31 -4.83 -15.23
CA LEU A 536 40.47 -4.80 -14.33
C LEU A 536 41.21 -6.13 -14.46
N LEU A 537 42.54 -6.13 -14.43
CA LEU A 537 43.30 -7.35 -14.22
C LEU A 537 43.87 -7.33 -12.81
N ALA A 538 43.70 -8.43 -12.07
CA ALA A 538 44.39 -8.67 -10.82
C ALA A 538 44.75 -10.15 -10.63
N ASN A 539 45.77 -10.45 -9.83
CA ASN A 539 46.20 -11.82 -9.52
C ASN A 539 45.93 -12.25 -8.07
N SER A 540 45.52 -11.33 -7.20
CA SER A 540 45.24 -11.56 -5.78
C SER A 540 44.13 -10.63 -5.30
N MET A 541 43.59 -10.89 -4.10
CA MET A 541 42.53 -10.05 -3.51
C MET A 541 43.04 -8.64 -3.23
N GLU A 542 44.27 -8.53 -2.73
CA GLU A 542 44.93 -7.25 -2.45
C GLU A 542 45.13 -6.44 -3.74
N ASP A 543 45.64 -7.07 -4.80
CA ASP A 543 45.80 -6.42 -6.12
C ASP A 543 44.44 -5.99 -6.68
N PHE A 544 43.40 -6.85 -6.58
CA PHE A 544 42.05 -6.51 -7.04
C PHE A 544 41.45 -5.30 -6.31
N VAL A 545 41.58 -5.26 -4.97
CA VAL A 545 41.19 -4.10 -4.16
C VAL A 545 41.99 -2.85 -4.53
N GLY A 546 43.29 -3.00 -4.80
CA GLY A 546 44.13 -1.91 -5.33
C GLY A 546 43.59 -1.35 -6.65
N ARG A 547 43.23 -2.22 -7.61
CA ARG A 547 42.67 -1.80 -8.90
C ARG A 547 41.28 -1.16 -8.78
N LEU A 548 40.44 -1.63 -7.86
CA LEU A 548 39.16 -0.99 -7.58
C LEU A 548 39.35 0.43 -7.03
N ASN A 549 40.32 0.65 -6.14
CA ASN A 549 40.66 1.98 -5.64
C ASN A 549 41.17 2.91 -6.75
N ASP A 550 42.11 2.43 -7.58
CA ASP A 550 42.63 3.18 -8.72
C ASP A 550 41.49 3.56 -9.70
N ALA A 551 40.60 2.60 -10.00
CA ALA A 551 39.44 2.83 -10.86
C ALA A 551 38.44 3.82 -10.26
N ALA A 552 38.20 3.77 -8.95
CA ALA A 552 37.33 4.71 -8.24
C ALA A 552 37.91 6.14 -8.25
N ALA A 553 39.23 6.27 -8.11
CA ALA A 553 39.95 7.55 -8.18
C ALA A 553 40.12 8.08 -9.62
N GLY A 554 39.86 7.26 -10.65
CA GLY A 554 40.09 7.61 -12.04
C GLY A 554 41.58 7.63 -12.44
N HIS A 555 42.44 6.94 -11.68
CA HIS A 555 43.85 6.81 -12.00
C HIS A 555 44.06 5.89 -13.21
N SER A 556 45.00 6.26 -14.07
CA SER A 556 45.40 5.42 -15.20
C SER A 556 46.38 4.34 -14.72
N HIS A 557 46.14 3.08 -15.10
CA HIS A 557 47.00 1.95 -14.78
C HIS A 557 47.03 0.95 -15.95
N GLN A 558 48.15 0.28 -16.20
CA GLN A 558 48.31 -0.65 -17.33
C GLN A 558 47.36 -1.86 -17.29
N HIS A 559 46.80 -2.16 -16.11
CA HIS A 559 45.83 -3.24 -15.88
C HIS A 559 44.39 -2.76 -15.73
N ILE A 560 44.11 -1.51 -16.11
CA ILE A 560 42.78 -0.91 -16.08
C ILE A 560 42.42 -0.48 -17.50
N PHE A 561 41.40 -1.12 -18.06
CA PHE A 561 40.88 -0.85 -19.39
C PHE A 561 39.52 -0.17 -19.27
N CYS A 562 39.34 0.98 -19.92
CA CYS A 562 38.10 1.75 -19.88
C CYS A 562 37.51 1.87 -21.29
N GLY A 563 36.23 1.54 -21.45
CA GLY A 563 35.49 1.86 -22.67
C GLY A 563 35.22 3.37 -22.73
N MET A 564 35.82 4.09 -23.67
CA MET A 564 35.49 5.50 -23.89
C MET A 564 34.03 5.65 -24.32
N ASP A 565 33.45 6.80 -23.96
CA ASP A 565 32.14 7.30 -24.40
C ASP A 565 32.16 7.62 -25.91
N LYS A 566 32.36 6.60 -26.75
CA LYS A 566 32.22 6.72 -28.20
C LYS A 566 30.75 6.49 -28.51
N SER A 567 29.96 7.55 -28.48
CA SER A 567 28.61 7.66 -29.03
C SER A 567 28.53 7.39 -30.56
N ALA A 568 29.55 6.77 -31.16
CA ALA A 568 29.78 6.72 -32.59
C ALA A 568 29.96 5.31 -33.19
N ARG A 569 29.94 4.23 -32.38
CA ARG A 569 29.88 2.85 -32.92
C ARG A 569 28.52 2.25 -32.65
N ASN A 570 27.73 2.01 -33.70
CA ASN A 570 26.50 1.22 -33.56
C ASN A 570 26.85 -0.23 -33.18
N LYS A 571 25.95 -0.95 -32.50
CA LYS A 571 26.13 -2.39 -32.19
C LYS A 571 26.40 -3.25 -33.45
N GLU A 572 25.99 -2.75 -34.62
CA GLU A 572 26.16 -3.39 -35.92
C GLU A 572 27.55 -3.12 -36.55
N ASP A 573 28.32 -2.15 -36.04
CA ASP A 573 29.62 -1.73 -36.61
C ASP A 573 30.84 -2.47 -36.01
N ILE A 574 30.65 -3.51 -35.18
CA ILE A 574 31.79 -4.29 -34.65
C ILE A 574 32.39 -5.11 -35.81
N PRO A 575 33.65 -4.83 -36.24
CA PRO A 575 34.27 -5.53 -37.36
C PRO A 575 34.25 -7.04 -37.17
N SER A 576 34.01 -7.80 -38.26
CA SER A 576 34.04 -9.27 -38.21
C SER A 576 35.36 -9.82 -37.66
N ASP A 577 36.46 -9.08 -37.82
CA ASP A 577 37.79 -9.52 -37.40
C ASP A 577 37.97 -9.46 -35.88
N GLU A 578 37.44 -8.44 -35.20
CA GLU A 578 37.47 -8.33 -33.73
C GLU A 578 36.65 -9.47 -33.07
N LYS A 579 35.53 -9.87 -33.67
CA LYS A 579 34.74 -11.04 -33.22
C LYS A 579 35.49 -12.34 -33.41
N LYS A 580 36.18 -12.53 -34.54
CA LYS A 580 37.02 -13.72 -34.77
C LYS A 580 38.21 -13.74 -33.82
N GLU A 581 38.79 -12.58 -33.54
CA GLU A 581 39.88 -12.43 -32.58
C GLU A 581 39.45 -12.82 -31.17
N SER A 582 38.30 -12.33 -30.67
CA SER A 582 37.80 -12.68 -29.34
C SER A 582 37.59 -14.19 -29.18
N MET A 583 37.03 -14.86 -30.19
CA MET A 583 36.87 -16.32 -30.20
C MET A 583 38.21 -17.06 -30.12
N ARG A 584 39.22 -16.62 -30.89
CA ARG A 584 40.57 -17.22 -30.86
C ARG A 584 41.23 -17.04 -29.50
N LEU A 585 41.10 -15.87 -28.88
CA LEU A 585 41.68 -15.59 -27.56
C LEU A 585 41.02 -16.41 -26.45
N VAL A 586 39.68 -16.54 -26.47
CA VAL A 586 38.93 -17.43 -25.56
C VAL A 586 39.38 -18.88 -25.73
N GLN A 587 39.54 -19.35 -26.97
CA GLN A 587 40.03 -20.69 -27.25
C GLN A 587 41.46 -20.90 -26.75
N ALA A 588 42.35 -19.92 -26.92
CA ALA A 588 43.73 -19.98 -26.44
C ALA A 588 43.80 -20.06 -24.90
N LEU A 589 42.98 -19.28 -24.19
CA LEU A 589 42.87 -19.36 -22.73
C LEU A 589 42.45 -20.76 -22.25
N ARG A 590 41.57 -21.44 -22.99
CA ARG A 590 41.10 -22.78 -22.63
C ARG A 590 42.10 -23.88 -22.99
N GLN A 591 42.67 -23.85 -24.19
CA GLN A 591 43.44 -24.96 -24.73
C GLN A 591 44.88 -25.02 -24.20
N SER A 592 45.47 -23.86 -23.92
CA SER A 592 46.89 -23.77 -23.57
C SER A 592 47.13 -23.60 -22.07
N ASP A 593 46.06 -23.42 -21.27
CA ASP A 593 46.09 -22.97 -19.87
C ASP A 593 47.31 -22.08 -19.55
N PRO A 594 47.43 -20.95 -20.28
CA PRO A 594 48.66 -20.17 -20.28
C PRO A 594 48.94 -19.61 -18.87
N VAL A 595 50.22 -19.51 -18.53
CA VAL A 595 50.70 -19.04 -17.22
C VAL A 595 51.57 -17.78 -17.37
N GLY A 596 51.70 -17.01 -16.30
CA GLY A 596 52.55 -15.82 -16.28
C GLY A 596 52.16 -14.77 -17.33
N SER A 597 53.15 -14.25 -18.05
CA SER A 597 53.00 -13.14 -18.99
C SER A 597 52.17 -13.47 -20.23
N GLU A 598 52.14 -14.73 -20.68
CA GLU A 598 51.30 -15.14 -21.82
C GLU A 598 49.82 -14.98 -21.47
N ARG A 599 49.42 -15.47 -20.29
CA ARG A 599 48.06 -15.31 -19.77
C ARG A 599 47.69 -13.83 -19.64
N GLU A 600 48.59 -13.05 -19.06
CA GLU A 600 48.39 -11.63 -18.87
C GLU A 600 48.14 -10.92 -20.21
N ASN A 601 48.97 -11.15 -21.22
CA ASN A 601 48.82 -10.56 -22.55
C ASN A 601 47.47 -10.91 -23.20
N LEU A 602 47.04 -12.17 -23.10
CA LEU A 602 45.73 -12.62 -23.61
C LEU A 602 44.59 -11.90 -22.88
N LEU A 603 44.65 -11.80 -21.55
CA LEU A 603 43.63 -11.13 -20.74
C LEU A 603 43.62 -9.61 -20.95
N GLN A 604 44.76 -8.97 -21.17
CA GLN A 604 44.85 -7.55 -21.53
C GLN A 604 44.12 -7.29 -22.85
N ARG A 605 44.37 -8.13 -23.88
CA ARG A 605 43.68 -7.98 -25.17
C ARG A 605 42.19 -8.24 -25.06
N LEU A 606 41.76 -9.25 -24.29
CA LEU A 606 40.35 -9.50 -24.02
C LEU A 606 39.69 -8.36 -23.23
N GLY A 607 40.39 -7.76 -22.27
CA GLY A 607 39.93 -6.59 -21.51
C GLY A 607 39.67 -5.39 -22.42
N GLN A 608 40.56 -5.14 -23.37
CA GLN A 608 40.38 -4.11 -24.40
C GLN A 608 39.17 -4.40 -25.30
N LEU A 609 39.08 -5.60 -25.86
CA LEU A 609 37.94 -6.02 -26.71
C LEU A 609 36.62 -5.92 -25.95
N TYR A 610 36.58 -6.32 -24.67
CA TYR A 610 35.42 -6.17 -23.81
C TYR A 610 35.00 -4.71 -23.67
N CYS A 611 35.95 -3.80 -23.42
CA CYS A 611 35.71 -2.36 -23.32
C CYS A 611 35.26 -1.74 -24.65
N ASP A 612 35.73 -2.28 -25.77
CA ASP A 612 35.31 -1.92 -27.14
C ASP A 612 33.94 -2.53 -27.53
N ARG A 613 33.23 -3.11 -26.55
CA ARG A 613 31.88 -3.70 -26.69
C ARG A 613 31.82 -4.97 -27.53
N VAL A 614 32.95 -5.63 -27.78
CA VAL A 614 32.99 -6.95 -28.41
C VAL A 614 32.37 -7.98 -27.47
N TYR A 615 31.61 -8.92 -28.02
CA TYR A 615 31.07 -10.05 -27.27
C TYR A 615 32.20 -11.04 -26.95
N ILE A 616 32.30 -11.43 -25.68
CA ILE A 616 33.25 -12.41 -25.19
C ILE A 616 32.47 -13.62 -24.66
N ASP A 617 32.83 -14.82 -25.12
CA ASP A 617 32.22 -16.05 -24.64
C ASP A 617 32.92 -16.57 -23.38
N TRP A 618 32.60 -15.97 -22.23
CA TRP A 618 33.23 -16.30 -20.95
C TRP A 618 33.06 -17.76 -20.56
N ASN A 619 31.88 -18.35 -20.79
CA ASN A 619 31.65 -19.78 -20.51
C ASN A 619 32.61 -20.67 -21.32
N GLY A 620 32.88 -20.30 -22.58
CA GLY A 620 33.87 -20.96 -23.42
C GLY A 620 35.30 -20.91 -22.86
N ALA A 621 35.65 -19.89 -22.06
CA ALA A 621 36.99 -19.75 -21.47
C ALA A 621 37.21 -20.68 -20.26
N TYR A 622 36.15 -21.02 -19.52
CA TYR A 622 36.25 -21.91 -18.35
C TYR A 622 36.03 -23.38 -18.68
N GLY A 623 35.25 -23.70 -19.72
CA GLY A 623 34.94 -25.10 -20.07
C GLY A 623 34.38 -25.87 -18.87
N ASP A 624 35.04 -26.97 -18.50
CA ASP A 624 34.59 -27.85 -17.39
C ASP A 624 35.16 -27.43 -16.01
N ALA A 625 35.94 -26.34 -15.94
CA ALA A 625 36.63 -25.90 -14.72
C ALA A 625 35.67 -25.75 -13.52
N GLU A 626 36.00 -26.39 -12.39
CA GLU A 626 35.20 -26.38 -11.16
C GLU A 626 35.30 -25.06 -10.39
N VAL A 627 34.67 -24.00 -10.89
CA VAL A 627 34.57 -22.70 -10.20
C VAL A 627 33.11 -22.45 -9.81
N ARG A 628 32.87 -22.09 -8.55
CA ARG A 628 31.53 -21.77 -8.03
C ARG A 628 31.18 -20.30 -8.25
N LYS A 629 29.89 -20.01 -8.26
CA LYS A 629 29.38 -18.63 -8.24
C LYS A 629 29.40 -18.06 -6.83
N VAL A 630 29.58 -16.74 -6.74
CA VAL A 630 29.64 -15.99 -5.49
C VAL A 630 28.59 -14.87 -5.51
N PRO A 631 27.88 -14.66 -4.40
CA PRO A 631 26.94 -13.53 -4.26
C PRO A 631 27.69 -12.20 -4.16
N LEU A 632 27.95 -11.60 -5.32
CA LEU A 632 28.56 -10.27 -5.45
C LEU A 632 27.50 -9.17 -5.47
N PRO A 633 27.84 -7.92 -5.08
CA PRO A 633 26.94 -6.78 -5.14
C PRO A 633 26.18 -6.67 -6.46
N SER A 634 24.88 -6.44 -6.33
CA SER A 634 23.94 -6.34 -7.45
C SER A 634 23.92 -4.93 -8.06
N TYR A 635 23.11 -4.74 -9.10
CA TYR A 635 23.10 -3.51 -9.87
C TYR A 635 22.65 -2.30 -9.05
N PRO A 636 23.45 -1.22 -9.00
CA PRO A 636 23.09 0.00 -8.30
C PRO A 636 22.14 0.84 -9.19
N PHE A 637 20.84 0.60 -9.06
CA PHE A 637 19.79 1.33 -9.79
C PHE A 637 19.86 2.84 -9.55
N ALA A 638 19.46 3.65 -10.52
CA ALA A 638 19.28 5.09 -10.31
C ALA A 638 18.20 5.37 -9.26
N MET A 639 18.48 6.29 -8.34
CA MET A 639 17.58 6.66 -7.23
C MET A 639 16.75 7.89 -7.58
N LYS A 640 15.98 7.81 -8.68
CA LYS A 640 15.12 8.91 -9.13
C LYS A 640 13.72 8.79 -8.54
N ARG A 641 13.17 9.92 -8.08
CA ARG A 641 11.81 9.97 -7.52
C ARG A 641 10.77 9.80 -8.62
N PHE A 642 9.86 8.87 -8.40
CA PHE A 642 8.64 8.65 -9.16
C PHE A 642 7.52 8.48 -8.15
N TRP A 643 6.55 9.37 -8.19
CA TRP A 643 5.40 9.33 -7.30
C TRP A 643 4.24 9.99 -8.04
N LEU A 644 3.01 9.56 -7.78
CA LEU A 644 1.84 10.31 -8.22
C LEU A 644 1.98 11.72 -7.65
N SER A 645 2.14 12.71 -8.53
CA SER A 645 2.56 14.04 -8.11
C SER A 645 1.61 14.62 -7.07
N GLU A 646 2.13 15.29 -6.06
CA GLU A 646 1.32 16.17 -5.22
C GLU A 646 0.70 17.30 -6.05
N THR A 647 1.16 17.65 -7.25
CA THR A 647 0.37 18.52 -8.14
C THR A 647 -0.87 17.84 -8.75
N ALA A 648 -1.03 16.53 -8.54
CA ALA A 648 -2.27 15.78 -8.72
C ALA A 648 -3.01 15.53 -7.38
N ALA A 649 -2.31 15.51 -6.22
CA ALA A 649 -2.91 15.35 -4.88
C ALA A 649 -3.16 16.66 -4.07
N VAL A 650 -2.61 17.79 -4.52
CA VAL A 650 -2.66 19.16 -3.97
C VAL A 650 -3.34 20.08 -4.97
N LYS A 651 -3.52 19.63 -6.22
CA LYS A 651 -4.69 20.07 -7.01
C LYS A 651 -5.98 19.36 -6.54
N SER A 652 -5.89 18.28 -5.76
CA SER A 652 -7.08 17.59 -5.23
C SER A 652 -7.49 18.00 -3.82
N GLU A 653 -6.73 18.85 -3.12
CA GLU A 653 -7.26 19.55 -1.93
C GLU A 653 -8.27 20.65 -2.30
N ALA A 654 -8.49 20.89 -3.60
CA ALA A 654 -9.47 21.86 -4.11
C ALA A 654 -10.38 21.31 -5.22
N VAL A 655 -10.38 19.99 -5.50
CA VAL A 655 -11.31 19.41 -6.48
C VAL A 655 -12.19 18.40 -5.75
N ASN A 656 -13.41 18.86 -5.48
CA ASN A 656 -14.54 18.05 -5.11
C ASN A 656 -14.69 16.85 -6.06
N LEU A 657 -14.93 15.66 -5.49
CA LEU A 657 -15.69 14.53 -6.04
C LEU A 657 -16.09 14.79 -7.47
N GLY A 658 -15.52 14.13 -8.49
CA GLY A 658 -16.10 13.77 -9.81
C GLY A 658 -17.35 14.52 -10.34
N HIS A 659 -17.46 15.79 -10.02
CA HIS A 659 -18.60 16.66 -10.08
C HIS A 659 -17.99 17.97 -10.53
N LEU A 660 -18.58 18.56 -11.55
CA LEU A 660 -18.11 19.83 -12.10
C LEU A 660 -18.18 20.95 -11.04
N HIS A 661 -18.99 20.74 -10.02
CA HIS A 661 -19.22 21.58 -8.85
C HIS A 661 -19.92 20.71 -7.77
N PRO A 662 -19.84 20.97 -6.44
CA PRO A 662 -20.57 20.18 -5.44
C PRO A 662 -22.09 20.00 -5.69
N LEU A 663 -22.67 20.90 -6.49
CA LEU A 663 -24.09 20.91 -6.88
C LEU A 663 -24.34 20.52 -8.33
N LEU A 664 -23.33 20.02 -9.07
CA LEU A 664 -23.42 19.59 -10.47
C LEU A 664 -22.53 18.37 -10.69
N ASP A 665 -23.14 17.19 -10.74
CA ASP A 665 -22.42 15.92 -10.79
C ASP A 665 -21.83 15.62 -12.17
N SER A 666 -22.56 15.92 -13.25
CA SER A 666 -22.10 15.64 -14.62
C SER A 666 -22.64 16.64 -15.63
N ASN A 667 -21.94 16.75 -16.76
CA ASN A 667 -22.40 17.48 -17.94
C ASN A 667 -23.07 16.47 -18.89
N GLU A 668 -24.39 16.56 -19.04
CA GLU A 668 -25.19 15.69 -19.92
C GLU A 668 -25.66 16.47 -21.15
N SER A 669 -24.91 17.49 -21.54
CA SER A 669 -25.21 18.29 -22.72
C SER A 669 -25.07 17.45 -24.00
N VAL A 670 -26.02 17.64 -24.90
CA VAL A 670 -26.03 17.06 -26.25
C VAL A 670 -26.15 18.19 -27.28
N PHE A 671 -26.02 17.88 -28.56
CA PHE A 671 -26.17 18.88 -29.60
C PHE A 671 -27.54 19.57 -29.51
N GLY A 672 -27.54 20.89 -29.24
CA GLY A 672 -28.77 21.70 -29.10
C GLY A 672 -29.34 21.80 -27.67
N LEU A 673 -28.76 21.16 -26.66
CA LEU A 673 -29.21 21.26 -25.28
C LEU A 673 -28.03 21.32 -24.30
N GLN A 674 -27.89 22.45 -23.59
CA GLN A 674 -26.95 22.57 -22.48
C GLN A 674 -27.61 22.08 -21.19
N ARG A 675 -27.13 20.98 -20.61
CA ARG A 675 -27.73 20.31 -19.46
C ARG A 675 -26.67 19.78 -18.48
N TYR A 676 -26.93 19.97 -17.19
CA TYR A 676 -26.13 19.41 -16.10
C TYR A 676 -27.03 18.61 -15.15
N LYS A 677 -26.51 17.52 -14.59
CA LYS A 677 -27.24 16.64 -13.65
C LYS A 677 -26.74 16.83 -12.22
N LYS A 678 -27.63 16.72 -11.24
CA LYS A 678 -27.33 16.60 -9.81
C LYS A 678 -28.24 15.54 -9.18
N THR A 679 -27.66 14.61 -8.46
CA THR A 679 -28.35 13.62 -7.63
C THR A 679 -28.29 14.08 -6.19
N PHE A 680 -29.45 14.35 -5.60
CA PHE A 680 -29.56 14.76 -4.20
C PHE A 680 -29.74 13.54 -3.29
N HIS A 681 -28.85 13.38 -2.32
CA HIS A 681 -28.88 12.32 -1.32
C HIS A 681 -29.28 12.86 0.06
N LEU A 682 -29.99 12.04 0.83
CA LEU A 682 -30.35 12.34 2.23
C LEU A 682 -29.14 12.46 3.16
N SER A 683 -27.97 11.97 2.77
CA SER A 683 -26.74 12.07 3.57
C SER A 683 -26.03 13.43 3.41
N GLU A 684 -26.34 14.21 2.38
CA GLU A 684 -25.66 15.48 2.09
C GLU A 684 -25.96 16.52 3.17
N SER A 685 -24.92 17.15 3.73
CA SER A 685 -25.07 18.13 4.82
C SER A 685 -25.87 19.37 4.42
N ILE A 686 -25.89 19.72 3.14
CA ILE A 686 -26.70 20.83 2.58
C ILE A 686 -28.15 20.42 2.27
N ILE A 687 -28.54 19.16 2.51
CA ILE A 687 -29.89 18.63 2.26
C ILE A 687 -30.52 18.13 3.56
N LYS A 688 -29.84 17.25 4.29
CA LYS A 688 -30.39 16.44 5.39
C LYS A 688 -31.05 17.24 6.52
N ASP A 689 -30.55 18.44 6.77
CA ASP A 689 -30.94 19.29 7.89
C ASP A 689 -31.94 20.39 7.47
N HIS A 690 -32.40 20.42 6.22
CA HIS A 690 -33.38 21.38 5.72
C HIS A 690 -34.76 20.71 5.60
N VAL A 691 -35.47 20.64 6.73
CA VAL A 691 -36.76 19.94 6.85
C VAL A 691 -37.91 20.96 6.97
N ILE A 692 -38.87 20.91 6.05
CA ILE A 692 -40.05 21.79 6.01
C ILE A 692 -41.31 20.93 6.00
N GLY A 693 -42.21 21.16 6.97
CA GLY A 693 -43.46 20.41 7.09
C GLY A 693 -43.26 18.90 7.20
N GLY A 694 -42.18 18.47 7.86
CA GLY A 694 -41.81 17.06 8.04
C GLY A 694 -41.08 16.41 6.85
N ASN A 695 -40.88 17.13 5.73
CA ASN A 695 -40.19 16.60 4.55
C ASN A 695 -38.81 17.23 4.39
N VAL A 696 -37.81 16.46 3.97
CA VAL A 696 -36.50 16.99 3.56
C VAL A 696 -36.68 17.65 2.18
N VAL A 697 -36.46 18.97 2.12
CA VAL A 697 -36.68 19.78 0.91
C VAL A 697 -35.35 20.38 0.48
N VAL A 698 -35.03 20.35 -0.82
CA VAL A 698 -33.84 21.04 -1.34
C VAL A 698 -33.99 22.56 -1.12
N PRO A 699 -33.04 23.23 -0.41
CA PRO A 699 -33.14 24.65 -0.14
C PRO A 699 -33.18 25.49 -1.42
N GLY A 700 -33.99 26.55 -1.43
CA GLY A 700 -34.08 27.44 -2.60
C GLY A 700 -32.74 28.12 -2.95
N ALA A 701 -31.88 28.33 -1.95
CA ALA A 701 -30.52 28.85 -2.10
C ALA A 701 -29.59 27.92 -2.92
N VAL A 702 -29.82 26.61 -2.88
CA VAL A 702 -29.03 25.62 -3.67
C VAL A 702 -29.17 25.91 -5.16
N TYR A 703 -30.37 26.27 -5.62
CA TYR A 703 -30.64 26.57 -7.02
C TYR A 703 -29.88 27.78 -7.55
N LEU A 704 -29.59 28.76 -6.68
CA LEU A 704 -28.83 29.96 -7.07
C LEU A 704 -27.38 29.59 -7.40
N GLU A 705 -26.72 28.85 -6.51
CA GLU A 705 -25.34 28.43 -6.73
C GLU A 705 -25.22 27.37 -7.84
N MET A 706 -26.23 26.49 -8.00
CA MET A 706 -26.33 25.60 -9.16
C MET A 706 -26.35 26.39 -10.47
N ALA A 707 -27.22 27.40 -10.58
CA ALA A 707 -27.34 28.22 -11.79
C ALA A 707 -26.05 29.00 -12.08
N ARG A 708 -25.43 29.60 -11.05
CA ARG A 708 -24.13 30.28 -11.20
C ARG A 708 -23.06 29.32 -11.71
N ALA A 709 -22.92 28.16 -11.07
CA ALA A 709 -21.90 27.17 -11.42
C ALA A 709 -22.11 26.64 -12.85
N ALA A 710 -23.34 26.27 -13.20
CA ALA A 710 -23.67 25.75 -14.53
C ALA A 710 -23.46 26.82 -15.61
N GLY A 711 -23.86 28.07 -15.33
CA GLY A 711 -23.60 29.20 -16.21
C GLY A 711 -22.10 29.39 -16.47
N GLN A 712 -21.29 29.31 -15.42
CA GLN A 712 -19.83 29.47 -15.53
C GLN A 712 -19.17 28.31 -16.30
N LEU A 713 -19.65 27.08 -16.10
CA LEU A 713 -19.15 25.90 -16.82
C LEU A 713 -19.55 25.89 -18.29
N SER A 714 -20.69 26.49 -18.63
CA SER A 714 -21.19 26.53 -20.02
C SER A 714 -20.42 27.52 -20.89
N TYR A 715 -19.91 28.61 -20.30
CA TYR A 715 -19.15 29.66 -20.99
C TYR A 715 -17.91 30.03 -20.16
N PRO A 716 -16.85 29.20 -20.13
CA PRO A 716 -15.68 29.40 -19.26
C PRO A 716 -14.98 30.75 -19.45
N GLU A 717 -15.02 31.31 -20.67
CA GLU A 717 -14.38 32.59 -20.99
C GLU A 717 -15.18 33.83 -20.53
N LYS A 718 -16.45 33.66 -20.18
CA LYS A 718 -17.31 34.76 -19.71
C LYS A 718 -17.65 34.53 -18.24
N LYS A 719 -17.30 35.49 -17.38
CA LYS A 719 -17.63 35.44 -15.96
C LYS A 719 -19.14 35.63 -15.74
N VAL A 720 -19.77 34.77 -14.95
CA VAL A 720 -21.14 35.01 -14.47
C VAL A 720 -21.10 36.10 -13.39
N THR A 721 -21.93 37.13 -13.52
CA THR A 721 -21.89 38.34 -12.68
C THR A 721 -23.20 38.61 -11.93
N ALA A 722 -24.31 38.03 -12.36
CA ALA A 722 -25.59 38.12 -11.67
C ALA A 722 -26.51 36.97 -12.03
N ILE A 723 -27.50 36.71 -11.17
CA ILE A 723 -28.67 35.89 -11.48
C ILE A 723 -29.91 36.78 -11.32
N SER A 724 -30.83 36.75 -12.27
CA SER A 724 -32.03 37.60 -12.26
C SER A 724 -33.29 36.82 -12.58
N ASN A 725 -34.44 37.41 -12.24
CA ASN A 725 -35.78 36.86 -12.50
C ASN A 725 -35.95 35.43 -12.00
N ILE A 726 -35.50 35.16 -10.76
CA ILE A 726 -35.58 33.82 -10.16
C ILE A 726 -36.98 33.58 -9.64
N PHE A 727 -37.57 32.43 -10.00
CA PHE A 727 -38.85 31.97 -9.48
C PHE A 727 -38.73 30.56 -8.94
N TRP A 728 -39.17 30.35 -7.70
CA TRP A 728 -39.38 29.01 -7.13
C TRP A 728 -40.81 28.59 -7.39
N LEU A 729 -40.99 27.56 -8.21
CA LEU A 729 -42.30 27.12 -8.70
C LEU A 729 -42.87 25.98 -7.84
N LYS A 730 -42.01 25.05 -7.42
CA LYS A 730 -42.41 23.88 -6.64
C LYS A 730 -41.25 23.39 -5.76
N PRO A 731 -41.48 23.01 -4.49
CA PRO A 731 -40.44 22.41 -3.66
C PRO A 731 -40.01 21.04 -4.21
N LEU A 732 -38.70 20.77 -4.20
CA LEU A 732 -38.14 19.45 -4.51
C LEU A 732 -37.92 18.69 -3.20
N GLN A 733 -38.69 17.62 -2.98
CA GLN A 733 -38.56 16.76 -1.81
C GLN A 733 -37.58 15.62 -2.09
N VAL A 734 -36.74 15.29 -1.11
CA VAL A 734 -35.77 14.20 -1.18
C VAL A 734 -36.14 13.15 -0.15
N SER A 735 -36.67 12.01 -0.58
CA SER A 735 -36.95 10.85 0.27
C SER A 735 -36.11 9.62 -0.11
N THR A 736 -35.63 9.61 -1.34
CA THR A 736 -34.66 8.67 -1.93
C THR A 736 -33.68 9.50 -2.76
N PRO A 737 -32.53 8.95 -3.20
CA PRO A 737 -31.66 9.65 -4.14
C PRO A 737 -32.47 10.21 -5.31
N THR A 738 -32.50 11.54 -5.43
CA THR A 738 -33.41 12.25 -6.35
C THR A 738 -32.59 13.00 -7.39
N GLU A 739 -32.75 12.63 -8.65
CA GLU A 739 -32.07 13.29 -9.76
C GLU A 739 -32.80 14.57 -10.17
N ALA A 740 -32.02 15.63 -10.37
CA ALA A 740 -32.45 16.91 -10.90
C ALA A 740 -31.51 17.36 -12.00
N TRP A 741 -32.04 18.10 -12.95
CA TRP A 741 -31.28 18.63 -14.06
C TRP A 741 -31.45 20.13 -14.19
N LEU A 742 -30.34 20.80 -14.46
CA LEU A 742 -30.31 22.20 -14.81
C LEU A 742 -30.07 22.34 -16.32
N ARG A 743 -31.02 22.97 -17.01
CA ARG A 743 -30.95 23.29 -18.44
C ARG A 743 -30.62 24.77 -18.62
N LEU A 744 -29.79 25.08 -19.61
CA LEU A 744 -29.44 26.45 -19.99
C LEU A 744 -29.77 26.71 -21.47
N GLU A 745 -30.43 27.82 -21.74
CA GLU A 745 -30.75 28.28 -23.08
C GLU A 745 -30.26 29.73 -23.30
N PRO A 746 -29.37 29.98 -24.27
CA PRO A 746 -28.94 31.35 -24.59
C PRO A 746 -30.13 32.20 -25.05
N THR A 747 -30.36 33.35 -24.42
CA THR A 747 -31.42 34.30 -24.78
C THR A 747 -30.89 35.64 -25.31
N GLY A 748 -29.56 35.77 -25.38
CA GLY A 748 -28.83 36.93 -25.90
C GLY A 748 -27.32 36.74 -25.74
N GLU A 749 -26.50 37.72 -26.16
CA GLU A 749 -25.03 37.60 -26.11
C GLU A 749 -24.44 37.51 -24.68
N GLN A 750 -25.19 37.95 -23.68
CA GLN A 750 -24.75 38.04 -22.29
C GLN A 750 -25.75 37.42 -21.30
N THR A 751 -26.79 36.74 -21.80
CA THR A 751 -27.83 36.17 -20.94
C THR A 751 -28.22 34.77 -21.38
N ALA A 752 -28.38 33.88 -20.42
CA ALA A 752 -28.98 32.56 -20.63
C ALA A 752 -30.09 32.32 -19.60
N GLU A 753 -31.20 31.74 -20.04
CA GLU A 753 -32.28 31.29 -19.17
C GLU A 753 -31.92 29.92 -18.60
N PHE A 754 -32.14 29.70 -17.31
CA PHE A 754 -31.96 28.41 -16.66
C PHE A 754 -33.30 27.86 -16.18
N GLN A 755 -33.45 26.54 -16.24
CA GLN A 755 -34.56 25.79 -15.65
C GLN A 755 -34.02 24.59 -14.87
N ILE A 756 -34.52 24.38 -13.66
CA ILE A 756 -34.20 23.22 -12.82
C ILE A 756 -35.43 22.34 -12.76
N ALA A 757 -35.30 21.09 -13.21
CA ALA A 757 -36.38 20.12 -13.26
C ALA A 757 -35.98 18.77 -12.64
N ALA A 758 -36.94 18.02 -12.10
CA ALA A 758 -36.73 16.67 -11.55
C ALA A 758 -37.95 15.77 -11.88
N GLY A 759 -37.73 14.46 -12.02
CA GLY A 759 -38.75 13.46 -12.40
C GLY A 759 -38.23 12.39 -13.37
N ALA A 760 -38.95 11.27 -13.54
CA ALA A 760 -38.55 10.16 -14.41
C ALA A 760 -39.23 10.24 -15.80
N ASP A 761 -38.42 10.06 -16.86
CA ASP A 761 -38.64 9.73 -18.30
C ASP A 761 -39.92 10.13 -19.08
N ASP A 762 -40.91 10.81 -18.48
CA ASP A 762 -42.05 11.46 -19.16
C ASP A 762 -42.84 12.46 -18.27
N ARG A 763 -42.42 12.70 -17.01
CA ARG A 763 -43.10 13.63 -16.06
C ARG A 763 -42.10 14.49 -15.28
N GLU A 764 -41.25 15.23 -15.99
CA GLU A 764 -40.39 16.22 -15.35
C GLU A 764 -41.22 17.42 -14.86
N HIS A 765 -41.00 17.83 -13.62
CA HIS A 765 -41.58 19.05 -13.05
C HIS A 765 -40.51 20.13 -12.91
N ILE A 766 -40.83 21.37 -13.34
CA ILE A 766 -39.93 22.52 -13.14
C ILE A 766 -40.06 23.01 -11.71
N HIS A 767 -38.94 23.05 -11.00
CA HIS A 767 -38.84 23.49 -9.61
C HIS A 767 -38.40 24.94 -9.49
N ALA A 768 -37.48 25.38 -10.35
CA ALA A 768 -37.03 26.76 -10.39
C ALA A 768 -36.64 27.20 -11.81
N ARG A 769 -36.73 28.50 -12.08
CA ARG A 769 -36.22 29.12 -13.31
C ARG A 769 -35.68 30.51 -13.05
N GLY A 770 -34.84 31.00 -13.95
CA GLY A 770 -34.36 32.39 -13.93
C GLY A 770 -33.36 32.64 -15.04
N LYS A 771 -32.55 33.70 -14.94
CA LYS A 771 -31.55 34.06 -15.94
C LYS A 771 -30.19 34.27 -15.32
N VAL A 772 -29.14 33.70 -15.91
CA VAL A 772 -27.75 34.01 -15.61
C VAL A 772 -27.28 35.14 -16.53
N ARG A 773 -26.55 36.11 -15.97
CA ARG A 773 -25.92 37.22 -16.70
C ARG A 773 -24.41 37.02 -16.74
N TYR A 774 -23.83 37.20 -17.91
CA TYR A 774 -22.39 37.17 -18.16
C TYR A 774 -21.81 38.59 -18.24
N ALA A 775 -20.53 38.74 -17.89
CA ALA A 775 -19.80 39.99 -18.01
C ALA A 775 -19.61 40.40 -19.49
N SER A 776 -19.73 41.71 -19.75
CA SER A 776 -19.21 42.32 -20.97
C SER A 776 -17.67 42.32 -20.99
N LYS A 777 -17.07 42.33 -22.17
CA LYS A 777 -15.61 42.40 -22.32
C LYS A 777 -15.07 43.69 -21.67
N GLY A 778 -14.24 43.55 -20.63
CA GLY A 778 -13.67 44.68 -19.88
C GLY A 778 -14.53 45.21 -18.71
N GLU A 779 -15.65 44.55 -18.38
CA GLU A 779 -16.46 44.88 -17.19
C GLU A 779 -15.72 44.48 -15.91
N SER A 780 -15.49 45.44 -15.00
CA SER A 780 -14.93 45.18 -13.68
C SER A 780 -15.97 44.55 -12.74
N GLU A 781 -15.51 43.93 -11.65
CA GLU A 781 -16.42 43.43 -10.62
C GLU A 781 -17.29 44.56 -10.06
N PRO A 782 -18.56 44.28 -9.71
CA PRO A 782 -19.45 45.28 -9.15
C PRO A 782 -18.99 45.66 -7.74
N ASP A 783 -18.78 46.94 -7.49
CA ASP A 783 -18.67 47.48 -6.13
C ASP A 783 -20.06 47.54 -5.51
N LEU A 784 -20.28 46.75 -4.46
CA LEU A 784 -21.57 46.67 -3.75
C LEU A 784 -21.61 47.59 -2.52
N GLY A 785 -20.52 48.31 -2.23
CA GLY A 785 -20.38 49.19 -1.09
C GLY A 785 -20.16 48.49 0.24
N GLU A 786 -20.19 49.27 1.32
CA GLU A 786 -20.00 48.82 2.70
C GLU A 786 -21.16 49.31 3.56
N LEU A 787 -21.52 48.53 4.58
CA LEU A 787 -22.58 48.85 5.52
C LEU A 787 -22.01 49.41 6.83
N PRO A 788 -22.60 50.49 7.39
CA PRO A 788 -22.23 50.99 8.70
C PRO A 788 -22.89 50.11 9.79
N VAL A 789 -22.35 48.91 9.99
CA VAL A 789 -22.92 47.85 10.87
C VAL A 789 -23.23 48.37 12.27
N ASP A 790 -22.31 49.13 12.88
CA ASP A 790 -22.50 49.64 14.24
C ASP A 790 -23.61 50.69 14.32
N ALA A 791 -23.73 51.56 13.31
CA ALA A 791 -24.78 52.57 13.25
C ALA A 791 -26.16 51.93 13.02
N ILE A 792 -26.23 50.85 12.23
CA ILE A 792 -27.45 50.07 12.03
C ILE A 792 -27.83 49.35 13.33
N ARG A 793 -26.86 48.67 13.96
CA ARG A 793 -27.06 47.96 15.23
C ARG A 793 -27.56 48.89 16.34
N ALA A 794 -27.13 50.15 16.37
CA ALA A 794 -27.59 51.14 17.34
C ALA A 794 -29.07 51.54 17.15
N ARG A 795 -29.62 51.43 15.94
CA ARG A 795 -31.04 51.74 15.65
C ARG A 795 -31.97 50.54 15.82
N CYS A 796 -31.44 49.32 15.76
CA CYS A 796 -32.18 48.08 15.99
C CYS A 796 -32.18 47.71 17.48
N ALA A 797 -33.23 48.12 18.21
CA ALA A 797 -33.29 48.02 19.67
C ALA A 797 -33.69 46.62 20.19
N GLU A 798 -34.49 45.88 19.45
CA GLU A 798 -34.93 44.53 19.85
C GLU A 798 -33.90 43.48 19.41
N ARG A 799 -33.62 42.48 20.26
CA ARG A 799 -32.66 41.41 19.96
C ARG A 799 -33.24 40.03 20.21
N LEU A 800 -33.10 39.17 19.22
CA LEU A 800 -33.36 37.74 19.31
C LEU A 800 -32.04 36.98 19.25
N SER A 801 -31.87 35.96 20.09
CA SER A 801 -30.75 35.03 19.94
C SER A 801 -31.02 34.06 18.78
N GLY A 802 -29.97 33.39 18.28
CA GLY A 802 -30.14 32.29 17.33
C GLY A 802 -31.09 31.21 17.85
N LEU A 803 -31.01 30.88 19.15
CA LEU A 803 -31.88 29.89 19.79
C LEU A 803 -33.36 30.30 19.75
N ASP A 804 -33.66 31.59 19.99
CA ASP A 804 -35.02 32.13 19.88
C ASP A 804 -35.52 32.02 18.43
N CYS A 805 -34.68 32.40 17.46
CA CYS A 805 -35.02 32.35 16.03
C CYS A 805 -35.37 30.93 15.59
N TYR A 806 -34.54 29.93 15.92
CA TYR A 806 -34.78 28.54 15.55
C TYR A 806 -35.93 27.89 16.35
N GLY A 807 -36.26 28.42 17.53
CA GLY A 807 -37.49 28.08 18.26
C GLY A 807 -38.75 28.53 17.51
N ILE A 808 -38.75 29.76 16.98
CA ILE A 808 -39.86 30.31 16.19
C ILE A 808 -40.00 29.57 14.85
N PHE A 809 -38.90 29.25 14.17
CA PHE A 809 -38.95 28.44 12.95
C PHE A 809 -39.62 27.08 13.18
N ARG A 810 -39.31 26.43 14.31
CA ARG A 810 -39.88 25.14 14.68
C ARG A 810 -41.39 25.20 14.91
N SER A 811 -41.90 26.27 15.54
CA SER A 811 -43.35 26.43 15.73
C SER A 811 -44.11 26.65 14.41
N MET A 812 -43.42 27.15 13.38
CA MET A 812 -43.96 27.34 12.02
C MET A 812 -43.78 26.11 11.11
N GLY A 813 -43.21 25.01 11.62
CA GLY A 813 -42.99 23.78 10.84
C GLY A 813 -41.69 23.74 10.03
N PHE A 814 -40.74 24.64 10.30
CA PHE A 814 -39.38 24.60 9.77
C PHE A 814 -38.44 23.96 10.81
N HIS A 815 -37.92 22.79 10.49
CA HIS A 815 -37.03 22.02 11.36
C HIS A 815 -35.60 22.06 10.80
N TYR A 816 -34.94 23.20 10.95
CA TYR A 816 -33.53 23.35 10.58
C TYR A 816 -32.63 22.58 11.55
N GLY A 817 -31.92 21.58 11.06
CA GLY A 817 -30.88 20.84 11.79
C GLY A 817 -29.59 21.64 11.91
N ALA A 818 -28.56 21.05 12.54
CA ALA A 818 -27.33 21.75 12.90
C ALA A 818 -26.61 22.42 11.71
N SER A 819 -26.73 21.87 10.50
CA SER A 819 -26.13 22.46 9.30
C SER A 819 -26.78 23.76 8.86
N PHE A 820 -28.08 23.98 9.11
CA PHE A 820 -28.82 25.18 8.68
C PHE A 820 -29.03 26.22 9.80
N GLN A 821 -28.43 26.00 10.97
CA GLN A 821 -28.51 26.92 12.10
C GLN A 821 -27.37 27.96 12.11
N THR A 822 -27.38 28.88 11.15
CA THR A 822 -26.31 29.88 10.96
C THR A 822 -26.50 31.19 11.73
N ILE A 823 -27.71 31.51 12.16
CA ILE A 823 -28.02 32.78 12.83
C ILE A 823 -27.49 32.73 14.26
N GLU A 824 -26.57 33.63 14.61
CA GLU A 824 -26.10 33.80 15.99
C GLU A 824 -27.00 34.77 16.76
N SER A 825 -27.39 35.87 16.12
CA SER A 825 -28.27 36.89 16.70
C SER A 825 -28.96 37.71 15.62
N VAL A 826 -30.10 38.30 15.95
CA VAL A 826 -30.86 39.21 15.09
C VAL A 826 -31.19 40.46 15.89
N SER A 827 -30.88 41.63 15.35
CA SER A 827 -31.30 42.92 15.89
C SER A 827 -32.34 43.54 14.96
N VAL A 828 -33.46 44.00 15.51
CA VAL A 828 -34.65 44.41 14.75
C VAL A 828 -35.07 45.85 15.06
N SER A 829 -35.61 46.52 14.05
CA SER A 829 -36.47 47.71 14.13
C SER A 829 -37.74 47.50 13.29
N GLU A 830 -38.64 48.48 13.23
CA GLU A 830 -39.91 48.37 12.47
C GLU A 830 -39.71 48.06 10.96
N HIS A 831 -38.61 48.52 10.37
CA HIS A 831 -38.35 48.43 8.92
C HIS A 831 -37.00 47.81 8.55
N GLU A 832 -36.13 47.53 9.54
CA GLU A 832 -34.78 47.02 9.30
C GLU A 832 -34.44 45.83 10.21
N VAL A 833 -33.74 44.84 9.65
CA VAL A 833 -33.18 43.71 10.39
C VAL A 833 -31.67 43.64 10.14
N LEU A 834 -30.89 43.44 11.20
CA LEU A 834 -29.47 43.12 11.13
C LEU A 834 -29.21 41.80 11.85
N SER A 835 -28.90 40.75 11.10
CA SER A 835 -28.51 39.45 11.65
C SER A 835 -27.00 39.27 11.60
N ARG A 836 -26.41 38.69 12.65
CA ARG A 836 -25.05 38.16 12.63
C ARG A 836 -25.13 36.67 12.36
N TYR A 837 -24.33 36.21 11.40
CA TYR A 837 -24.29 34.80 11.01
C TYR A 837 -22.89 34.21 11.15
N CYS A 838 -22.84 32.90 11.36
CA CYS A 838 -21.61 32.11 11.38
C CYS A 838 -21.87 30.76 10.71
N LEU A 839 -20.95 30.32 9.87
CA LEU A 839 -20.98 28.99 9.26
C LEU A 839 -20.67 27.92 10.32
N PRO A 840 -21.52 26.89 10.49
CA PRO A 840 -21.26 25.80 11.43
C PRO A 840 -19.89 25.13 11.21
N ASP A 841 -19.20 24.78 12.30
CA ASP A 841 -17.81 24.30 12.26
C ASP A 841 -17.60 23.09 11.33
N HIS A 842 -18.56 22.15 11.30
CA HIS A 842 -18.48 20.96 10.45
C HIS A 842 -18.62 21.26 8.95
N LEU A 843 -18.97 22.49 8.56
CA LEU A 843 -19.08 22.92 7.16
C LEU A 843 -17.92 23.82 6.71
N LYS A 844 -17.06 24.31 7.63
CA LYS A 844 -15.97 25.24 7.32
C LYS A 844 -14.98 24.69 6.28
N ASN A 845 -14.71 23.39 6.30
CA ASN A 845 -13.85 22.75 5.30
C ASN A 845 -14.43 22.82 3.88
N SER A 846 -15.76 22.90 3.74
CA SER A 846 -16.43 22.99 2.45
C SER A 846 -16.68 24.43 1.97
N SER A 847 -16.36 25.46 2.78
CA SER A 847 -16.76 26.85 2.49
C SER A 847 -16.16 27.39 1.18
N LYS A 848 -14.90 27.03 0.90
CA LYS A 848 -14.18 27.41 -0.32
C LYS A 848 -14.71 26.74 -1.60
N SER A 849 -15.59 25.75 -1.48
CA SER A 849 -16.16 25.03 -2.63
C SER A 849 -17.32 25.77 -3.30
N TYR A 850 -17.82 26.85 -2.68
CA TYR A 850 -18.98 27.61 -3.15
C TYR A 850 -18.64 29.08 -3.26
N LEU A 851 -19.07 29.74 -4.34
CA LEU A 851 -19.02 31.21 -4.39
C LEU A 851 -20.18 31.79 -3.60
N LEU A 852 -21.39 31.27 -3.84
CA LEU A 852 -22.58 31.57 -3.07
C LEU A 852 -22.90 30.36 -2.17
N HIS A 853 -22.36 30.33 -0.95
CA HIS A 853 -22.55 29.19 -0.05
C HIS A 853 -24.05 28.97 0.27
N PRO A 854 -24.67 27.83 -0.12
CA PRO A 854 -26.12 27.67 -0.04
C PRO A 854 -26.69 27.82 1.37
N VAL A 855 -25.99 27.31 2.38
CA VAL A 855 -26.40 27.40 3.79
C VAL A 855 -26.37 28.83 4.31
N LEU A 856 -25.40 29.65 3.88
CA LEU A 856 -25.29 31.04 4.33
C LEU A 856 -26.29 31.93 3.61
N LEU A 857 -26.54 31.68 2.32
CA LEU A 857 -27.61 32.31 1.58
C LEU A 857 -28.98 31.99 2.19
N ASP A 858 -29.22 30.74 2.56
CA ASP A 858 -30.45 30.33 3.23
C ASP A 858 -30.57 31.01 4.61
N GLY A 859 -29.48 31.06 5.38
CA GLY A 859 -29.39 31.86 6.62
C GLY A 859 -29.73 33.34 6.44
N ALA A 860 -29.38 33.93 5.29
CA ALA A 860 -29.79 35.29 4.95
C ALA A 860 -31.31 35.40 4.70
N PHE A 861 -31.92 34.41 4.06
CA PHE A 861 -33.39 34.34 3.94
C PHE A 861 -34.07 34.14 5.30
N GLN A 862 -33.48 33.31 6.16
CA GLN A 862 -33.97 33.09 7.52
C GLN A 862 -33.93 34.38 8.36
N SER A 863 -33.06 35.34 8.05
CA SER A 863 -32.98 36.61 8.78
C SER A 863 -34.28 37.43 8.71
N LEU A 864 -35.18 37.16 7.75
CA LEU A 864 -36.50 37.78 7.69
C LEU A 864 -37.38 37.48 8.92
N ILE A 865 -37.04 36.45 9.71
CA ILE A 865 -37.73 36.13 10.97
C ILE A 865 -37.80 37.33 11.92
N GLY A 866 -36.82 38.25 11.82
CA GLY A 866 -36.78 39.48 12.59
C GLY A 866 -38.00 40.39 12.36
N PHE A 867 -38.68 40.31 11.21
CA PHE A 867 -39.90 41.09 10.96
C PHE A 867 -41.18 40.47 11.54
N GLY A 868 -41.06 39.41 12.35
CA GLY A 868 -42.20 38.82 13.06
C GLY A 868 -43.06 37.93 12.18
N GLY A 869 -42.50 36.85 11.63
CA GLY A 869 -43.22 35.86 10.82
C GLY A 869 -44.40 35.15 11.51
N ALA A 870 -44.67 35.44 12.80
CA ALA A 870 -45.88 35.03 13.49
C ALA A 870 -46.79 36.26 13.70
N GLU A 871 -47.70 36.51 12.76
CA GLU A 871 -48.97 37.10 13.17
C GLU A 871 -49.60 36.16 14.22
N LYS A 872 -50.30 36.75 15.20
CA LYS A 872 -50.70 36.16 16.49
C LYS A 872 -51.43 34.80 16.49
N ASP A 873 -51.69 34.20 15.33
CA ASP A 873 -52.46 32.96 15.19
C ASP A 873 -51.69 31.74 14.64
N GLY A 874 -50.42 31.85 14.24
CA GLY A 874 -49.56 30.67 13.97
C GLY A 874 -50.05 29.70 12.87
N GLU A 875 -50.95 30.13 11.97
CA GLU A 875 -51.53 29.28 10.92
C GLU A 875 -50.94 29.46 9.52
N GLU A 876 -49.94 30.34 9.35
CA GLU A 876 -49.41 30.72 8.01
C GLU A 876 -47.88 30.56 7.90
N MET A 877 -47.41 30.00 6.78
CA MET A 877 -45.99 29.83 6.45
C MET A 877 -45.59 30.76 5.30
N PHE A 878 -44.47 31.46 5.42
CA PHE A 878 -43.90 32.27 4.33
C PHE A 878 -42.76 31.53 3.65
N LEU A 879 -42.88 31.24 2.36
CA LEU A 879 -41.84 30.59 1.57
C LEU A 879 -41.26 31.53 0.51
N PRO A 880 -39.97 31.38 0.15
CA PRO A 880 -39.37 32.10 -0.98
C PRO A 880 -40.20 31.90 -2.25
N PHE A 881 -40.58 32.99 -2.92
CA PHE A 881 -41.36 32.93 -4.17
C PHE A 881 -40.54 33.41 -5.38
N SER A 882 -39.89 34.58 -5.25
CA SER A 882 -39.05 35.10 -6.33
C SER A 882 -37.95 36.04 -5.85
N ILE A 883 -36.90 36.18 -6.64
CA ILE A 883 -35.87 37.22 -6.52
C ILE A 883 -35.79 37.97 -7.85
N GLY A 884 -35.74 39.30 -7.81
CA GLY A 884 -35.45 40.11 -9.01
C GLY A 884 -34.00 39.98 -9.45
N GLU A 885 -33.04 40.23 -8.57
CA GLU A 885 -31.62 40.11 -8.90
C GLU A 885 -30.74 39.73 -7.69
N VAL A 886 -29.76 38.85 -7.93
CA VAL A 886 -28.64 38.51 -7.04
C VAL A 886 -27.34 38.95 -7.71
N LYS A 887 -26.57 39.81 -7.04
CA LYS A 887 -25.23 40.27 -7.45
C LYS A 887 -24.21 39.95 -6.37
N TRP A 888 -22.95 39.75 -6.77
CA TRP A 888 -21.85 39.48 -5.84
C TRP A 888 -20.56 40.16 -6.27
N SER A 889 -19.75 40.55 -5.28
CA SER A 889 -18.39 41.11 -5.44
C SER A 889 -17.29 40.11 -5.03
N GLY A 890 -17.67 38.93 -4.54
CA GLY A 890 -16.76 37.88 -4.08
C GLY A 890 -17.51 36.70 -3.45
N SER A 891 -16.79 35.76 -2.84
CA SER A 891 -17.38 34.66 -2.08
C SER A 891 -18.03 35.16 -0.79
N VAL A 892 -19.09 34.48 -0.34
CA VAL A 892 -19.68 34.73 0.99
C VAL A 892 -18.67 34.30 2.06
N CYS A 893 -18.41 35.16 3.05
CA CYS A 893 -17.50 34.88 4.15
C CYS A 893 -18.16 33.99 5.22
N ASP A 894 -17.36 33.20 5.94
CA ASP A 894 -17.86 32.26 6.97
C ASP A 894 -18.56 32.96 8.14
N VAL A 895 -18.21 34.21 8.43
CA VAL A 895 -18.80 35.03 9.48
C VAL A 895 -19.04 36.44 8.95
N GLY A 896 -20.19 37.02 9.29
CA GLY A 896 -20.54 38.37 8.85
C GLY A 896 -21.92 38.81 9.29
N TYR A 897 -22.49 39.75 8.54
CA TYR A 897 -23.82 40.29 8.80
C TYR A 897 -24.74 40.17 7.60
N VAL A 898 -26.02 39.97 7.86
CA VAL A 898 -27.10 40.12 6.90
C VAL A 898 -27.93 41.31 7.31
N TYR A 899 -28.04 42.29 6.43
CA TYR A 899 -28.90 43.44 6.62
C TYR A 899 -30.09 43.38 5.67
N VAL A 900 -31.29 43.48 6.20
CA VAL A 900 -32.54 43.36 5.46
C VAL A 900 -33.38 44.61 5.65
N GLN A 901 -33.89 45.14 4.55
CA GLN A 901 -34.90 46.20 4.52
C GLN A 901 -36.07 45.75 3.66
N TYR A 902 -37.28 46.25 3.94
CA TYR A 902 -38.44 46.00 3.08
C TYR A 902 -39.14 47.29 2.67
N ARG A 903 -39.92 47.18 1.59
CA ARG A 903 -40.93 48.17 1.17
C ARG A 903 -42.22 47.45 0.84
N ASP A 904 -43.36 48.07 1.14
CA ASP A 904 -44.65 47.55 0.72
C ASP A 904 -44.84 47.77 -0.78
N VAL A 905 -45.35 46.75 -1.47
CA VAL A 905 -45.63 46.79 -2.91
C VAL A 905 -46.99 46.14 -3.19
N GLN A 906 -47.67 46.63 -4.21
CA GLN A 906 -48.90 46.02 -4.71
C GLN A 906 -48.57 45.12 -5.91
N LEU A 907 -48.92 43.83 -5.82
CA LEU A 907 -48.70 42.87 -6.88
C LEU A 907 -49.78 42.99 -7.98
N PRO A 908 -49.48 42.54 -9.23
CA PRO A 908 -50.50 42.39 -10.27
C PRO A 908 -51.61 41.45 -9.79
N GLY A 909 -52.83 41.98 -9.60
CA GLY A 909 -53.95 41.29 -8.95
C GLY A 909 -54.46 41.96 -7.67
N GLY A 910 -53.83 43.03 -7.20
CA GLY A 910 -54.30 43.86 -6.09
C GLY A 910 -53.83 43.44 -4.69
N GLU A 911 -53.15 42.29 -4.58
CA GLU A 911 -52.59 41.76 -3.33
C GLU A 911 -51.41 42.62 -2.84
N GLN A 912 -51.40 42.95 -1.54
CA GLN A 912 -50.26 43.62 -0.91
C GLN A 912 -49.17 42.60 -0.57
N ALA A 913 -47.93 42.91 -0.89
CA ALA A 913 -46.77 42.09 -0.56
C ALA A 913 -45.62 42.96 -0.06
N LYS A 914 -44.74 42.38 0.76
CA LYS A 914 -43.49 43.01 1.17
C LYS A 914 -42.37 42.60 0.23
N ARG A 915 -41.61 43.59 -0.24
CA ARG A 915 -40.45 43.37 -1.09
C ARG A 915 -39.17 43.70 -0.34
N TYR A 916 -38.30 42.71 -0.24
CA TYR A 916 -37.10 42.78 0.58
C TYR A 916 -35.84 43.03 -0.25
N ARG A 917 -34.90 43.76 0.37
CA ARG A 917 -33.51 43.93 -0.07
C ARG A 917 -32.60 43.38 1.00
N LEU A 918 -31.71 42.47 0.63
CA LEU A 918 -30.76 41.83 1.56
C LEU A 918 -29.33 42.14 1.12
N CYS A 919 -28.49 42.55 2.07
CA CYS A 919 -27.05 42.71 1.90
C CYS A 919 -26.34 41.73 2.83
N ILE A 920 -25.50 40.86 2.27
CA ILE A 920 -24.67 39.91 3.03
C ILE A 920 -23.24 40.46 3.02
N THR A 921 -22.65 40.63 4.20
CA THR A 921 -21.34 41.25 4.39
C THR A 921 -20.33 40.31 5.00
N ASP A 922 -19.04 40.66 4.92
CA ASP A 922 -18.04 40.14 5.86
C ASP A 922 -18.18 40.77 7.25
N ILE A 923 -17.24 40.43 8.15
CA ILE A 923 -17.26 40.89 9.54
C ILE A 923 -16.95 42.39 9.67
N GLU A 924 -16.25 42.98 8.70
CA GLU A 924 -15.98 44.42 8.63
C GLU A 924 -17.16 45.23 8.06
N GLY A 925 -18.15 44.56 7.46
CA GLY A 925 -19.36 45.21 6.92
C GLY A 925 -19.31 45.46 5.42
N LYS A 926 -18.29 44.97 4.70
CA LYS A 926 -18.21 45.10 3.25
C LYS A 926 -19.18 44.13 2.56
N VAL A 927 -20.00 44.65 1.64
CA VAL A 927 -21.06 43.86 0.99
C VAL A 927 -20.46 42.89 -0.02
N ARG A 928 -20.70 41.60 0.20
CA ARG A 928 -20.27 40.50 -0.69
C ARG A 928 -21.38 40.04 -1.61
N VAL A 929 -22.62 40.03 -1.13
CA VAL A 929 -23.81 39.66 -1.93
C VAL A 929 -24.92 40.67 -1.70
N LEU A 930 -25.56 41.11 -2.79
CA LEU A 930 -26.73 41.96 -2.79
C LEU A 930 -27.89 41.21 -3.47
N ILE A 931 -28.99 41.04 -2.73
CA ILE A 931 -30.24 40.46 -3.22
C ILE A 931 -31.29 41.56 -3.24
N THR A 932 -31.89 41.79 -4.40
CA THR A 932 -32.93 42.80 -4.61
C THR A 932 -34.22 42.18 -5.09
N ASP A 933 -35.32 42.84 -4.72
CA ASP A 933 -36.66 42.42 -5.06
C ASP A 933 -36.97 40.96 -4.62
N TYR A 934 -36.55 40.59 -3.41
CA TYR A 934 -36.89 39.31 -2.80
C TYR A 934 -38.34 39.34 -2.32
N LEU A 935 -39.14 38.36 -2.74
CA LEU A 935 -40.55 38.21 -2.39
C LEU A 935 -40.78 36.83 -1.77
N VAL A 936 -41.54 36.83 -0.68
CA VAL A 936 -42.05 35.63 -0.01
C VAL A 936 -43.57 35.53 -0.22
N ARG A 937 -44.10 34.31 -0.30
CA ARG A 937 -45.53 34.06 -0.47
C ARG A 937 -46.08 33.29 0.73
N LYS A 938 -47.32 33.62 1.12
CA LYS A 938 -48.10 32.89 2.12
C LYS A 938 -48.52 31.51 1.61
N VAL A 939 -48.30 30.46 2.40
CA VAL A 939 -48.75 29.09 2.13
C VAL A 939 -49.55 28.59 3.33
N PRO A 940 -50.77 28.04 3.13
CA PRO A 940 -51.58 27.50 4.22
C PRO A 940 -50.90 26.30 4.87
N VAL A 941 -50.82 26.28 6.21
CA VAL A 941 -50.31 25.12 6.95
C VAL A 941 -51.40 24.05 6.98
N SER A 942 -51.25 22.95 6.22
CA SER A 942 -52.21 21.84 6.30
C SER A 942 -52.06 21.13 7.65
N LYS A 943 -53.07 21.23 8.53
CA LYS A 943 -53.21 20.40 9.74
C LYS A 943 -53.50 18.94 9.36
N LYS A 944 -52.53 18.24 8.78
CA LYS A 944 -52.51 16.78 8.64
C LYS A 944 -51.07 16.25 8.69
N SER A 945 -50.50 16.22 9.89
CA SER A 945 -49.77 15.02 10.29
C SER A 945 -50.64 14.32 11.33
N ALA A 946 -51.17 13.16 10.99
CA ALA A 946 -51.86 12.32 11.96
C ALA A 946 -50.89 12.06 13.12
N ALA A 947 -51.23 12.54 14.30
CA ALA A 947 -50.63 12.00 15.51
C ALA A 947 -51.01 10.52 15.57
N MET A 948 -50.01 9.65 15.67
CA MET A 948 -50.20 8.21 15.89
C MET A 948 -51.15 8.03 17.08
N SER A 949 -52.20 7.25 16.89
CA SER A 949 -53.21 7.05 17.94
C SER A 949 -52.64 6.19 19.08
N ASP A 950 -53.14 6.36 20.31
CA ASP A 950 -52.73 5.55 21.46
C ASP A 950 -52.92 4.04 21.23
N ALA A 951 -53.81 3.66 20.29
CA ALA A 951 -54.01 2.28 19.86
C ALA A 951 -52.82 1.72 19.06
N GLU A 952 -52.23 2.51 18.16
CA GLU A 952 -51.06 2.12 17.36
C GLU A 952 -49.79 2.01 18.23
N LEU A 953 -49.68 2.88 19.25
CA LEU A 953 -48.60 2.84 20.23
C LEU A 953 -48.66 1.57 21.11
N LEU A 954 -49.87 1.15 21.49
CA LEU A 954 -50.11 -0.08 22.25
C LEU A 954 -49.82 -1.35 21.43
N GLU A 955 -50.07 -1.32 20.12
CA GLU A 955 -49.79 -2.44 19.22
C GLU A 955 -48.28 -2.63 19.01
N MET A 956 -47.53 -1.53 18.88
CA MET A 956 -46.06 -1.55 18.83
C MET A 956 -45.41 -1.98 20.16
N LEU A 957 -45.95 -1.59 21.31
CA LEU A 957 -45.46 -2.08 22.60
C LEU A 957 -45.73 -3.59 22.79
N ASN A 958 -46.84 -4.08 22.23
CA ASN A 958 -47.15 -5.51 22.23
C ASN A 958 -46.26 -6.32 21.28
N SER A 959 -45.73 -5.74 20.19
CA SER A 959 -44.80 -6.42 19.29
C SER A 959 -43.40 -6.61 19.91
N VAL A 960 -42.98 -5.73 20.82
CA VAL A 960 -41.77 -5.91 21.65
C VAL A 960 -41.97 -7.02 22.67
N LYS A 961 -43.13 -7.07 23.34
CA LYS A 961 -43.47 -8.18 24.27
C LYS A 961 -43.56 -9.54 23.57
N LYS A 962 -43.87 -9.56 22.26
CA LYS A 962 -43.94 -10.77 21.43
C LYS A 962 -42.63 -11.11 20.69
N GLY A 963 -41.57 -10.30 20.84
CA GLY A 963 -40.25 -10.57 20.25
C GLY A 963 -40.14 -10.34 18.74
N THR A 964 -41.09 -9.64 18.13
CA THR A 964 -41.15 -9.40 16.68
C THR A 964 -40.55 -8.05 16.24
N ALA A 965 -40.12 -7.20 17.19
CA ALA A 965 -39.42 -5.94 16.93
C ALA A 965 -38.46 -5.62 18.10
N SER A 966 -37.32 -4.98 17.82
CA SER A 966 -36.36 -4.60 18.86
C SER A 966 -36.73 -3.26 19.52
N SER A 967 -36.36 -3.11 20.79
CA SER A 967 -36.53 -1.84 21.52
C SER A 967 -35.76 -0.67 20.90
N LEU A 968 -34.70 -0.95 20.13
CA LEU A 968 -33.89 0.05 19.45
C LEU A 968 -34.60 0.64 18.21
N GLU A 969 -35.35 -0.18 17.47
CA GLU A 969 -36.11 0.25 16.28
C GLU A 969 -37.26 1.20 16.65
N ILE A 970 -37.91 0.98 17.80
CA ILE A 970 -38.98 1.87 18.29
C ILE A 970 -38.43 3.22 18.75
N VAL A 971 -37.26 3.23 19.40
CA VAL A 971 -36.60 4.47 19.85
C VAL A 971 -36.13 5.31 18.66
N GLN A 972 -35.72 4.68 17.56
CA GLN A 972 -35.36 5.39 16.32
C GLN A 972 -36.59 5.95 15.59
N LEU A 973 -37.74 5.28 15.65
CA LEU A 973 -39.00 5.74 15.04
C LEU A 973 -39.68 6.88 15.82
N LEU A 974 -39.51 6.95 17.15
CA LEU A 974 -40.19 7.94 17.98
C LEU A 974 -39.50 9.32 18.05
N GLY A 975 -38.26 9.44 17.57
CA GLY A 975 -37.48 10.68 17.61
C GLY A 975 -37.14 11.10 19.05
N GLY A 976 -35.86 11.22 19.38
CA GLY A 976 -35.32 11.30 20.74
C GLY A 976 -35.71 12.50 21.64
N ASN A 977 -36.87 13.15 21.44
CA ASN A 977 -37.42 14.18 22.33
C ASN A 977 -38.77 13.82 22.96
N ARG A 978 -39.18 12.55 22.92
CA ARG A 978 -40.25 12.03 23.78
C ARG A 978 -39.79 10.73 24.43
N ILE A 979 -39.05 10.88 25.53
CA ILE A 979 -38.97 9.88 26.59
C ILE A 979 -39.82 10.40 27.74
#